data_AF-A0A958TPU2-F1
#
_entry.id   AF-A0A958TPU2-F1
#
_cell.length_a   1.000
_cell.length_b   1.000
_cell.length_c   1.000
_cell.angle_alpha   90.00
_cell.angle_beta   90.00
_cell.angle_gamma   90.00
#
_symmetry.space_group_name_H-M   'P 1'
#
loop_
_entity.id
_entity.type
_entity.pdbx_description
1 polymer ?
#
loop_
_entity_poly.entity_id
_entity_poly.type
_entity_poly.pdbx_seq_one_letter_code
_entity_poly.pdbx_strand_id
1 'polypeptide(L)'
;MIVIFLTQNEGFAQCPTIGANGVFDPNDDVLVTSYHQSIARTTTGYVTWGEDMGATGGDANMVTVIGPSGTAATNYNYTGTPLHFTVSGNDDGQGFFATTTNLYAWGGVGEVVDGDFVSGATFAPMTGLPFSAANIIDLHASSDVLFVLLNSGEIWVATTGTTAPNGNNSTNGNIWQQVQTSVGVPLTGASQVTGNKYAGYALMSNGDIYTWGNNVVLANGTGIQNLNFATLMTSPPVPVTYISAFTNDANDTGVLALGTDTKIYGVGDNTAGEIITTGTGVVTTWTAIQASGGGDFIGALYIATSHTSEQFAGAAVITAGANLGDPNILYTWGINNTDSIGQGGNGTIQNPTVPSSFVIGTDDPVAVSVGGHATTFFNRANGGSICFVGHISNGSTGGLTTGSGNLFECIVPTGVQLCGTIALTITANDDDFSGTTINPATGATTISVFADNGSGVDDANGTPAADANIDDNISITNDGGLTGVTINTDGTIDVPAGTAAGIYNVTYQICLDADNTICDTAVVTIVVGACLDFPTNDCDGDGVINSADQCEGFNDLADADGDLVPDGCDLDDDNDGLLDTIEQGTTINAQPACGGETVLDFSNAFTEEPGGDGDVNTFLLNEVFRFPNVSPGIDALVTIVDIVNATIPNLDDNTGDINYFKPEIELNGLISGDRAYVEYNFQFVQSGTSTPVVIPEIFVNFNDIDGNTDLMEQNWTQYPISYTTDNPTDLTFSSEGWLIANSGNINYPGSSNNNTVVNYSTRHLNLSSYSIRLGVKVINNIPSTIRLHSVEFECVSNFGNPLTVIYDTDEDGIPNHLDSDSDNDGCPDALEGDGGFTLSDLDGDDSLGDVVDVNGIPQVNASSGQQNDVSSTDPNIISSACESPSILTEKS
;
A
#
# COMPACT_ATOMS: atom_id res chain seq x y z
N MET A 1 -16.53 6.95 -3.03
CA MET A 1 -16.60 7.45 -4.42
C MET A 1 -16.16 8.93 -4.41
N ILE A 2 -14.85 9.16 -4.39
CA ILE A 2 -14.27 10.50 -4.44
C ILE A 2 -13.90 10.75 -5.90
N VAL A 3 -14.65 11.64 -6.55
CA VAL A 3 -14.35 12.10 -7.91
C VAL A 3 -13.22 13.10 -7.80
N ILE A 4 -12.01 12.68 -8.14
CA ILE A 4 -10.86 13.56 -8.36
C ILE A 4 -11.17 14.37 -9.63
N PHE A 5 -11.36 15.67 -9.47
CA PHE A 5 -11.37 16.60 -10.59
C PHE A 5 -9.95 16.72 -11.13
N LEU A 6 -9.63 15.96 -12.19
CA LEU A 6 -8.55 16.34 -13.10
C LEU A 6 -9.00 17.62 -13.81
N THR A 7 -8.59 18.78 -13.30
CA THR A 7 -8.60 20.00 -14.09
C THR A 7 -7.56 19.83 -15.19
N GLN A 8 -8.00 19.45 -16.39
CA GLN A 8 -7.23 19.72 -17.59
C GLN A 8 -7.03 21.23 -17.65
N ASN A 9 -5.80 21.67 -17.36
CA ASN A 9 -5.43 23.07 -17.49
C ASN A 9 -5.21 23.32 -18.98
N GLU A 10 -6.20 23.91 -19.63
CA GLU A 10 -6.09 24.33 -21.02
C GLU A 10 -5.01 25.42 -21.17
N GLY A 11 -4.09 25.26 -22.13
CA GLY A 11 -3.42 26.40 -22.78
C GLY A 11 -1.89 26.54 -22.68
N PHE A 12 -1.12 25.55 -22.24
CA PHE A 12 0.35 25.62 -22.27
C PHE A 12 0.95 24.72 -23.38
N ALA A 13 2.01 25.19 -24.02
CA ALA A 13 2.62 24.57 -25.19
C ALA A 13 3.02 23.11 -24.91
N GLN A 14 2.49 22.15 -25.68
CA GLN A 14 2.86 20.74 -25.55
C GLN A 14 4.36 20.60 -25.79
N CYS A 15 5.09 19.98 -24.86
CA CYS A 15 6.48 19.62 -25.11
C CYS A 15 6.58 18.82 -26.41
N PRO A 16 7.61 19.08 -27.23
CA PRO A 16 7.90 18.21 -28.37
C PRO A 16 8.14 16.78 -27.88
N THR A 17 7.90 15.81 -28.74
CA THR A 17 8.13 14.40 -28.40
C THR A 17 9.57 14.02 -28.69
N ILE A 18 10.23 13.34 -27.76
CA ILE A 18 11.50 12.68 -28.04
C ILE A 18 11.27 11.66 -29.17
N GLY A 19 12.08 11.72 -30.22
CA GLY A 19 11.99 10.82 -31.35
C GLY A 19 12.31 9.38 -30.97
N ALA A 20 11.98 8.42 -31.84
CA ALA A 20 12.30 7.00 -31.62
C ALA A 20 13.81 6.73 -31.54
N ASN A 21 14.64 7.67 -32.01
CA ASN A 21 16.09 7.66 -31.86
C ASN A 21 16.57 8.10 -30.46
N GLY A 22 15.69 8.51 -29.56
CA GLY A 22 16.03 8.84 -28.18
C GLY A 22 16.49 10.28 -27.93
N VAL A 23 16.36 11.18 -28.92
CA VAL A 23 16.67 12.62 -28.78
C VAL A 23 15.51 13.47 -29.31
N PHE A 24 15.45 14.75 -28.93
CA PHE A 24 14.52 15.70 -29.55
C PHE A 24 14.88 15.98 -31.01
N ASP A 25 13.89 16.40 -31.80
CA ASP A 25 14.19 17.00 -33.11
C ASP A 25 14.99 18.29 -32.86
N PRO A 26 16.17 18.46 -33.47
CA PRO A 26 16.95 19.67 -33.32
C PRO A 26 16.25 20.97 -33.77
N ASN A 27 15.14 20.89 -34.52
CA ASN A 27 14.33 22.04 -34.95
C ASN A 27 13.20 22.42 -33.98
N ASP A 28 13.01 21.69 -32.88
CA ASP A 28 11.89 21.92 -31.95
C ASP A 28 12.15 23.03 -30.90
N ASP A 29 13.29 23.73 -30.98
CA ASP A 29 13.76 24.76 -30.04
C ASP A 29 13.54 24.36 -28.58
N VAL A 30 14.11 23.24 -28.15
CA VAL A 30 13.92 22.79 -26.76
C VAL A 30 14.82 23.57 -25.81
N LEU A 31 16.07 23.80 -26.22
CA LEU A 31 17.13 24.50 -25.48
C LEU A 31 17.93 25.35 -26.45
N VAL A 32 18.09 26.63 -26.14
CA VAL A 32 18.98 27.52 -26.89
C VAL A 32 19.84 28.27 -25.89
N THR A 33 21.15 28.14 -26.03
CA THR A 33 22.18 28.86 -25.28
C THR A 33 23.03 29.66 -26.24
N SER A 34 23.53 30.81 -25.80
CA SER A 34 24.46 31.64 -26.57
C SER A 34 25.70 31.94 -25.72
N TYR A 35 26.06 33.21 -25.54
CA TYR A 35 27.24 33.61 -24.81
C TYR A 35 27.02 33.44 -23.31
N HIS A 36 26.08 34.21 -22.72
CA HIS A 36 25.72 34.17 -21.29
C HIS A 36 24.22 34.05 -21.05
N GLN A 37 23.46 33.73 -22.09
CA GLN A 37 22.00 33.73 -22.09
C GLN A 37 21.46 32.38 -22.50
N SER A 38 20.29 32.01 -21.95
CA SER A 38 19.62 30.77 -22.31
C SER A 38 18.11 30.88 -22.24
N ILE A 39 17.45 30.12 -23.10
CA ILE A 39 16.00 29.90 -23.08
C ILE A 39 15.75 28.39 -23.21
N ALA A 40 14.80 27.89 -22.44
CA ALA A 40 14.43 26.48 -22.46
C ALA A 40 12.92 26.30 -22.38
N ARG A 41 12.43 25.24 -23.03
CA ARG A 41 11.03 24.81 -22.98
C ARG A 41 10.78 23.88 -21.79
N THR A 42 9.61 23.99 -21.19
CA THR A 42 9.17 23.23 -20.01
C THR A 42 7.78 22.65 -20.25
N THR A 43 7.33 21.66 -19.47
CA THR A 43 5.96 21.10 -19.61
C THR A 43 4.88 22.13 -19.30
N THR A 44 5.23 23.18 -18.54
CA THR A 44 4.33 24.24 -18.10
C THR A 44 4.51 25.55 -18.87
N GLY A 45 5.46 25.63 -19.81
CA GLY A 45 5.72 26.84 -20.59
C GLY A 45 7.17 26.98 -21.05
N TYR A 46 7.76 28.13 -20.75
CA TYR A 46 9.11 28.50 -21.18
C TYR A 46 9.82 29.23 -20.06
N VAL A 47 11.13 29.05 -19.97
CA VAL A 47 11.98 29.72 -18.99
C VAL A 47 13.20 30.33 -19.66
N THR A 48 13.73 31.39 -19.07
CA THR A 48 14.93 32.06 -19.52
C THR A 48 15.78 32.51 -18.33
N TRP A 49 17.09 32.61 -18.54
CA TRP A 49 18.05 33.10 -17.56
C TRP A 49 19.30 33.64 -18.26
N GLY A 50 20.13 34.36 -17.51
CA GLY A 50 21.34 34.96 -18.02
C GLY A 50 21.25 36.46 -18.29
N GLU A 51 22.28 36.97 -18.94
CA GLU A 51 22.47 38.39 -19.20
C GLU A 51 21.31 38.98 -20.01
N ASP A 52 20.78 40.12 -19.59
CA ASP A 52 19.67 40.83 -20.23
C ASP A 52 18.37 40.03 -20.42
N MET A 53 18.28 38.82 -19.90
CA MET A 53 17.14 37.94 -20.14
C MET A 53 15.91 38.30 -19.32
N GLY A 54 16.00 39.20 -18.35
CA GLY A 54 14.87 39.75 -17.60
C GLY A 54 13.89 40.55 -18.48
N ALA A 55 12.60 40.53 -18.15
CA ALA A 55 11.55 41.16 -18.96
C ALA A 55 11.73 42.67 -19.20
N THR A 56 12.51 43.36 -18.37
CA THR A 56 12.84 44.78 -18.52
C THR A 56 14.17 45.02 -19.25
N GLY A 57 14.80 43.96 -19.78
CA GLY A 57 16.11 44.00 -20.45
C GLY A 57 17.28 44.14 -19.48
N GLY A 58 17.28 43.40 -18.37
CA GLY A 58 18.43 43.30 -17.47
C GLY A 58 18.59 41.86 -16.99
N ASP A 59 19.66 41.55 -16.28
CA ASP A 59 20.02 40.16 -15.96
C ASP A 59 18.96 39.34 -15.21
N ALA A 60 18.71 38.13 -15.70
CA ALA A 60 17.93 37.12 -15.02
C ALA A 60 18.87 36.14 -14.29
N ASN A 61 19.22 36.48 -13.03
CA ASN A 61 20.16 35.71 -12.21
C ASN A 61 19.66 34.33 -11.76
N MET A 62 18.39 34.03 -11.99
CA MET A 62 17.72 32.76 -11.70
C MET A 62 16.87 32.37 -12.90
N VAL A 63 16.61 31.06 -13.07
CA VAL A 63 15.61 30.56 -14.01
C VAL A 63 14.27 31.29 -13.81
N THR A 64 13.84 32.02 -14.84
CA THR A 64 12.68 32.91 -14.81
C THR A 64 11.65 32.45 -15.84
N VAL A 65 10.38 32.33 -15.45
CA VAL A 65 9.30 31.91 -16.35
C VAL A 65 8.93 33.01 -17.35
N ILE A 66 8.70 32.65 -18.61
CA ILE A 66 8.09 33.50 -19.63
C ILE A 66 6.59 33.17 -19.65
N GLY A 67 5.78 33.91 -18.88
CA GLY A 67 4.35 33.65 -18.71
C GLY A 67 3.43 34.64 -19.46
N PRO A 68 2.21 34.23 -19.89
CA PRO A 68 1.28 35.10 -20.60
C PRO A 68 0.71 36.20 -19.71
N SER A 69 0.14 37.23 -20.35
CA SER A 69 -0.39 38.42 -19.65
C SER A 69 -1.42 38.07 -18.57
N GLY A 70 -1.24 38.59 -17.36
CA GLY A 70 -2.18 38.43 -16.23
C GLY A 70 -1.76 37.38 -15.19
N THR A 71 -0.66 36.67 -15.40
CA THR A 71 0.00 35.88 -14.35
C THR A 71 0.85 36.83 -13.49
N ALA A 72 0.63 36.86 -12.18
CA ALA A 72 1.19 37.89 -11.28
C ALA A 72 2.72 37.83 -11.07
N ALA A 73 3.44 36.95 -11.77
CA ALA A 73 4.80 36.57 -11.43
C ALA A 73 5.90 37.14 -12.34
N THR A 74 5.65 37.40 -13.63
CA THR A 74 6.74 37.69 -14.60
C THR A 74 6.27 38.67 -15.67
N ASN A 75 6.95 39.81 -15.86
CA ASN A 75 6.52 40.92 -16.73
C ASN A 75 6.56 40.62 -18.26
N TYR A 76 6.66 39.36 -18.70
CA TYR A 76 6.72 38.94 -20.12
C TYR A 76 5.34 38.86 -20.77
N ASN A 77 4.62 39.97 -20.85
CA ASN A 77 3.23 39.96 -21.34
C ASN A 77 3.15 39.66 -22.85
N TYR A 78 2.90 38.40 -23.22
CA TYR A 78 2.59 37.99 -24.59
C TYR A 78 1.14 37.54 -24.79
N THR A 79 0.73 37.45 -26.05
CA THR A 79 -0.57 36.90 -26.50
C THR A 79 -0.34 35.84 -27.57
N GLY A 80 -1.33 34.99 -27.83
CA GLY A 80 -1.20 33.89 -28.78
C GLY A 80 -0.50 32.66 -28.21
N THR A 81 -0.44 31.59 -29.00
CA THR A 81 0.24 30.34 -28.66
C THR A 81 1.71 30.48 -29.03
N PRO A 82 2.66 30.22 -28.12
CA PRO A 82 4.09 30.18 -28.44
C PRO A 82 4.40 29.19 -29.58
N LEU A 83 5.35 29.57 -30.44
CA LEU A 83 5.76 28.79 -31.62
C LEU A 83 7.23 28.40 -31.55
N HIS A 84 8.13 29.39 -31.55
CA HIS A 84 9.58 29.23 -31.63
C HIS A 84 10.26 30.30 -30.77
N PHE A 85 11.50 30.04 -30.35
CA PHE A 85 12.30 31.01 -29.64
C PHE A 85 13.77 30.86 -29.98
N THR A 86 14.53 31.93 -29.81
CA THR A 86 15.98 31.90 -29.97
C THR A 86 16.60 33.02 -29.16
N VAL A 87 17.91 32.92 -28.90
CA VAL A 87 18.68 33.92 -28.17
C VAL A 87 20.08 33.99 -28.76
N SER A 88 20.62 35.18 -28.81
CA SER A 88 22.02 35.40 -29.19
C SER A 88 22.57 36.65 -28.52
N GLY A 89 23.89 36.76 -28.49
CA GLY A 89 24.60 37.93 -28.03
C GLY A 89 26.11 37.70 -27.93
N ASN A 90 26.85 38.77 -27.67
CA ASN A 90 28.26 38.75 -27.32
C ASN A 90 28.51 39.61 -26.06
N ASP A 91 28.51 40.95 -26.20
CA ASP A 91 28.73 41.87 -25.08
C ASP A 91 27.46 42.11 -24.25
N ASP A 92 26.29 42.01 -24.88
CA ASP A 92 24.95 42.08 -24.28
C ASP A 92 24.11 40.89 -24.83
N GLY A 93 22.92 40.64 -24.27
CA GLY A 93 22.03 39.53 -24.68
C GLY A 93 20.72 39.97 -25.33
N GLN A 94 20.31 39.37 -26.45
CA GLN A 94 19.00 39.66 -27.07
C GLN A 94 18.17 38.39 -27.32
N GLY A 95 16.98 38.34 -26.70
CA GLY A 95 16.06 37.21 -26.79
C GLY A 95 14.92 37.46 -27.77
N PHE A 96 14.44 36.40 -28.43
CA PHE A 96 13.33 36.42 -29.38
C PHE A 96 12.32 35.33 -29.08
N PHE A 97 11.03 35.66 -29.14
CA PHE A 97 9.94 34.74 -28.80
C PHE A 97 8.77 34.91 -29.76
N ALA A 98 8.50 33.92 -30.60
CA ALA A 98 7.38 33.93 -31.55
C ALA A 98 6.13 33.31 -30.94
N THR A 99 4.99 33.94 -31.22
CA THR A 99 3.66 33.39 -30.95
C THR A 99 2.81 33.44 -32.20
N THR A 100 1.63 32.82 -32.16
CA THR A 100 0.63 32.91 -33.25
C THR A 100 0.14 34.34 -33.51
N THR A 101 0.45 35.32 -32.65
CA THR A 101 0.01 36.71 -32.85
C THR A 101 1.16 37.67 -33.13
N ASN A 102 2.31 37.54 -32.47
CA ASN A 102 3.44 38.47 -32.61
C ASN A 102 4.78 37.75 -32.48
N LEU A 103 5.83 38.35 -33.04
CA LEU A 103 7.22 38.07 -32.69
C LEU A 103 7.67 39.11 -31.66
N TYR A 104 8.11 38.67 -30.50
CA TYR A 104 8.59 39.51 -29.40
C TYR A 104 10.11 39.51 -29.35
N ALA A 105 10.69 40.62 -28.89
CA ALA A 105 12.12 40.75 -28.61
C ALA A 105 12.35 41.51 -27.29
N TRP A 106 13.48 41.26 -26.64
CA TRP A 106 13.95 41.97 -25.44
C TRP A 106 15.46 41.85 -25.26
N GLY A 107 16.01 42.63 -24.34
CA GLY A 107 17.44 42.67 -24.02
C GLY A 107 18.21 43.75 -24.80
N GLY A 108 19.50 43.51 -25.05
CA GLY A 108 20.43 44.43 -25.71
C GLY A 108 19.94 44.91 -27.08
N VAL A 109 19.58 46.20 -27.18
CA VAL A 109 19.11 46.81 -28.43
C VAL A 109 20.30 47.07 -29.35
N GLY A 110 20.27 46.53 -30.57
CA GLY A 110 21.37 46.65 -31.53
C GLY A 110 22.39 45.51 -31.45
N GLU A 111 22.14 44.49 -30.61
CA GLU A 111 23.03 43.33 -30.46
C GLU A 111 22.81 42.29 -31.56
N VAL A 112 21.55 41.86 -31.77
CA VAL A 112 21.18 40.90 -32.82
C VAL A 112 20.45 41.58 -33.97
N VAL A 113 19.59 42.55 -33.67
CA VAL A 113 18.86 43.32 -34.69
C VAL A 113 18.97 44.82 -34.44
N ASP A 114 18.94 45.62 -35.52
CA ASP A 114 18.92 47.08 -35.44
C ASP A 114 17.76 47.58 -34.55
N GLY A 115 17.97 48.72 -33.90
CA GLY A 115 16.97 49.35 -33.03
C GLY A 115 15.65 49.69 -33.74
N ASP A 116 15.63 49.81 -35.07
CA ASP A 116 14.43 50.07 -35.85
C ASP A 116 13.41 48.90 -35.83
N PHE A 117 13.84 47.68 -35.49
CA PHE A 117 12.97 46.48 -35.37
C PHE A 117 12.35 46.29 -33.99
N VAL A 118 12.82 47.03 -32.98
CA VAL A 118 12.42 46.87 -31.57
C VAL A 118 11.99 48.20 -30.97
N SER A 119 11.31 48.17 -29.82
CA SER A 119 10.83 49.40 -29.15
C SER A 119 11.67 49.83 -27.94
N GLY A 120 12.71 49.06 -27.62
CA GLY A 120 13.57 49.19 -26.45
C GLY A 120 14.03 47.83 -25.94
N ALA A 121 14.63 47.80 -24.75
CA ALA A 121 15.14 46.57 -24.13
C ALA A 121 14.07 45.73 -23.41
N THR A 122 12.91 46.32 -23.12
CA THR A 122 11.78 45.62 -22.48
C THR A 122 11.11 44.66 -23.46
N PHE A 123 10.65 43.51 -22.97
CA PHE A 123 9.85 42.54 -23.72
C PHE A 123 8.64 43.18 -24.40
N ALA A 124 8.69 43.24 -25.72
CA ALA A 124 7.69 43.89 -26.55
C ALA A 124 7.61 43.26 -27.95
N PRO A 125 6.46 43.39 -28.65
CA PRO A 125 6.37 43.02 -30.06
C PRO A 125 7.38 43.78 -30.92
N MET A 126 8.02 43.06 -31.84
CA MET A 126 8.85 43.65 -32.90
C MET A 126 7.99 44.44 -33.89
N THR A 127 8.61 45.43 -34.52
CA THR A 127 7.96 46.35 -35.46
C THR A 127 8.22 45.95 -36.92
N GLY A 128 7.31 46.35 -37.81
CA GLY A 128 7.56 46.28 -39.25
C GLY A 128 7.63 44.89 -39.88
N LEU A 129 7.11 43.84 -39.23
CA LEU A 129 7.08 42.48 -39.79
C LEU A 129 6.42 42.45 -41.18
N PRO A 130 7.10 41.93 -42.22
CA PRO A 130 6.51 41.77 -43.55
C PRO A 130 5.69 40.48 -43.70
N PHE A 131 5.63 39.68 -42.64
CA PHE A 131 4.95 38.39 -42.57
C PHE A 131 4.06 38.28 -41.32
N SER A 132 3.16 37.30 -41.33
CA SER A 132 2.39 36.94 -40.13
C SER A 132 3.25 36.11 -39.19
N ALA A 133 3.31 36.49 -37.90
CA ALA A 133 4.01 35.70 -36.88
C ALA A 133 3.48 34.26 -36.77
N ALA A 134 2.18 34.04 -37.05
CA ALA A 134 1.57 32.70 -37.08
C ALA A 134 2.16 31.75 -38.12
N ASN A 135 2.92 32.26 -39.10
CA ASN A 135 3.53 31.45 -40.14
C ASN A 135 4.98 31.06 -39.83
N ILE A 136 5.56 31.52 -38.71
CA ILE A 136 6.94 31.19 -38.33
C ILE A 136 7.03 29.71 -37.96
N ILE A 137 8.02 29.01 -38.51
CA ILE A 137 8.29 27.58 -38.26
C ILE A 137 9.74 27.29 -37.82
N ASP A 138 10.61 28.30 -37.79
CA ASP A 138 11.98 28.21 -37.28
C ASP A 138 12.52 29.64 -37.05
N LEU A 139 13.31 29.82 -35.98
CA LEU A 139 13.98 31.06 -35.61
C LEU A 139 15.46 30.77 -35.30
N HIS A 140 16.35 31.43 -36.02
CA HIS A 140 17.79 31.31 -35.75
C HIS A 140 18.40 32.69 -35.53
N ALA A 141 19.02 32.92 -34.36
CA ALA A 141 19.75 34.14 -34.07
C ALA A 141 21.26 33.84 -33.96
N SER A 142 22.06 34.81 -34.40
CA SER A 142 23.48 34.93 -34.13
C SER A 142 23.78 36.41 -33.91
N SER A 143 24.97 36.78 -33.42
CA SER A 143 25.33 38.20 -33.28
C SER A 143 25.07 38.94 -34.60
N ASP A 144 24.53 40.15 -34.53
CA ASP A 144 24.13 40.97 -35.69
C ASP A 144 23.04 40.42 -36.63
N VAL A 145 22.44 39.24 -36.40
CA VAL A 145 21.43 38.68 -37.32
C VAL A 145 20.36 37.80 -36.67
N LEU A 146 19.10 38.02 -37.07
CA LEU A 146 17.97 37.13 -36.86
C LEU A 146 17.44 36.60 -38.21
N PHE A 147 17.41 35.28 -38.36
CA PHE A 147 16.75 34.58 -39.45
C PHE A 147 15.38 34.06 -39.01
N VAL A 148 14.38 34.23 -39.87
CA VAL A 148 13.00 33.78 -39.66
C VAL A 148 12.57 32.94 -40.85
N LEU A 149 12.24 31.67 -40.61
CA LEU A 149 11.68 30.78 -41.63
C LEU A 149 10.17 30.71 -41.49
N LEU A 150 9.47 30.80 -42.62
CA LEU A 150 8.02 30.70 -42.69
C LEU A 150 7.56 29.33 -43.21
N ASN A 151 6.31 28.94 -42.93
CA ASN A 151 5.69 27.71 -43.44
C ASN A 151 5.58 27.63 -44.98
N SER A 152 5.78 28.74 -45.69
CA SER A 152 5.94 28.79 -47.15
C SER A 152 7.34 28.32 -47.61
N GLY A 153 8.27 28.15 -46.66
CA GLY A 153 9.68 27.93 -46.88
C GLY A 153 10.46 29.18 -47.31
N GLU A 154 9.87 30.37 -47.15
CA GLU A 154 10.56 31.65 -47.34
C GLU A 154 11.35 32.03 -46.09
N ILE A 155 12.54 32.63 -46.29
CA ILE A 155 13.40 33.11 -45.21
C ILE A 155 13.46 34.64 -45.24
N TRP A 156 13.29 35.24 -44.07
CA TRP A 156 13.44 36.65 -43.82
C TRP A 156 14.55 36.92 -42.82
N VAL A 157 15.31 37.99 -43.01
CA VAL A 157 16.49 38.34 -42.20
C VAL A 157 16.32 39.76 -41.67
N ALA A 158 16.50 39.94 -40.36
CA ALA A 158 16.73 41.23 -39.72
C ALA A 158 18.18 41.28 -39.23
N THR A 159 18.86 42.41 -39.41
CA THR A 159 20.28 42.57 -39.05
C THR A 159 20.50 43.89 -38.34
N THR A 160 21.67 44.09 -37.74
CA THR A 160 22.13 45.42 -37.29
C THR A 160 22.69 46.28 -38.42
N GLY A 161 22.88 45.70 -39.62
CA GLY A 161 23.48 46.35 -40.78
C GLY A 161 25.01 46.47 -40.74
N THR A 162 25.66 45.99 -39.68
CA THR A 162 27.13 45.91 -39.57
C THR A 162 27.68 44.79 -40.45
N THR A 163 26.94 43.70 -40.54
CA THR A 163 27.23 42.52 -41.34
C THR A 163 26.19 42.35 -42.47
N ALA A 164 26.41 41.41 -43.39
CA ALA A 164 25.60 41.31 -44.61
C ALA A 164 25.14 39.89 -45.01
N PRO A 165 24.60 39.05 -44.10
CA PRO A 165 23.96 37.80 -44.46
C PRO A 165 22.52 38.02 -44.99
N ASN A 166 22.27 39.10 -45.74
CA ASN A 166 20.93 39.56 -46.15
C ASN A 166 20.23 38.62 -47.14
N GLY A 167 21.01 37.85 -47.91
CA GLY A 167 20.48 36.98 -48.96
C GLY A 167 19.87 37.72 -50.15
N ASN A 168 20.14 39.01 -50.30
CA ASN A 168 19.80 39.80 -51.49
C ASN A 168 20.80 40.98 -51.71
N ASN A 169 20.53 41.84 -52.70
CA ASN A 169 21.39 42.99 -53.05
C ASN A 169 21.16 44.25 -52.19
N SER A 170 20.24 44.24 -51.24
CA SER A 170 19.97 45.36 -50.37
C SER A 170 21.10 45.52 -49.35
N THR A 171 21.45 46.78 -49.09
CA THR A 171 22.45 47.18 -48.08
C THR A 171 21.82 47.94 -46.92
N ASN A 172 20.49 48.03 -46.90
CA ASN A 172 19.76 48.72 -45.85
C ASN A 172 19.53 47.77 -44.67
N GLY A 173 20.33 47.86 -43.61
CA GLY A 173 20.20 47.02 -42.42
C GLY A 173 18.88 47.21 -41.65
N ASN A 174 18.20 48.33 -41.86
CA ASN A 174 17.05 48.78 -41.09
C ASN A 174 15.71 48.25 -41.63
N ILE A 175 15.74 47.29 -42.57
CA ILE A 175 14.53 46.67 -43.13
C ILE A 175 14.67 45.16 -43.13
N TRP A 176 13.54 44.47 -43.02
CA TRP A 176 13.49 43.02 -43.20
C TRP A 176 13.91 42.65 -44.62
N GLN A 177 14.86 41.75 -44.74
CA GLN A 177 15.45 41.28 -45.98
C GLN A 177 14.89 39.92 -46.36
N GLN A 178 14.23 39.81 -47.51
CA GLN A 178 13.82 38.50 -48.02
C GLN A 178 15.01 37.83 -48.71
N VAL A 179 15.32 36.59 -48.33
CA VAL A 179 16.37 35.80 -48.99
C VAL A 179 15.91 35.40 -50.39
N GLN A 180 16.79 35.60 -51.37
CA GLN A 180 16.50 35.44 -52.79
C GLN A 180 17.56 34.60 -53.48
N THR A 181 17.17 33.83 -54.50
CA THR A 181 18.11 33.13 -55.40
C THR A 181 18.62 34.03 -56.53
N SER A 182 17.85 35.07 -56.85
CA SER A 182 18.21 36.13 -57.77
C SER A 182 17.27 37.33 -57.54
N VAL A 183 17.59 38.50 -58.12
CA VAL A 183 16.80 39.73 -57.93
C VAL A 183 15.30 39.48 -58.13
N GLY A 184 14.53 39.61 -57.06
CA GLY A 184 13.07 39.48 -57.08
C GLY A 184 12.53 38.05 -57.10
N VAL A 185 13.38 37.04 -56.89
CA VAL A 185 12.99 35.61 -56.81
C VAL A 185 13.29 35.09 -55.41
N PRO A 186 12.27 34.99 -54.53
CA PRO A 186 12.45 34.45 -53.18
C PRO A 186 12.99 33.02 -53.20
N LEU A 187 13.83 32.67 -52.23
CA LEU A 187 14.09 31.27 -51.91
C LEU A 187 12.84 30.71 -51.23
N THR A 188 12.34 29.57 -51.71
CA THR A 188 11.14 28.90 -51.17
C THR A 188 11.38 27.41 -51.00
N GLY A 189 10.63 26.77 -50.09
CA GLY A 189 10.75 25.33 -49.81
C GLY A 189 11.88 24.96 -48.83
N ALA A 190 12.46 25.94 -48.14
CA ALA A 190 13.36 25.69 -47.01
C ALA A 190 12.58 25.03 -45.85
N SER A 191 13.20 24.03 -45.23
CA SER A 191 12.65 23.33 -44.05
C SER A 191 13.41 23.66 -42.77
N GLN A 192 14.61 24.24 -42.89
CA GLN A 192 15.43 24.69 -41.78
C GLN A 192 16.28 25.88 -42.23
N VAL A 193 16.53 26.83 -41.33
CA VAL A 193 17.51 27.90 -41.52
C VAL A 193 18.54 27.91 -40.39
N THR A 194 19.81 28.10 -40.72
CA THR A 194 20.86 28.37 -39.73
C THR A 194 21.87 29.34 -40.31
N GLY A 195 22.68 29.97 -39.48
CA GLY A 195 23.65 30.93 -39.95
C GLY A 195 24.51 31.48 -38.84
N ASN A 196 25.30 32.47 -39.22
CA ASN A 196 26.06 33.30 -38.32
C ASN A 196 26.03 34.74 -38.85
N LYS A 197 26.73 35.64 -38.16
CA LYS A 197 26.76 37.05 -38.56
C LYS A 197 27.24 37.32 -39.98
N TYR A 198 27.98 36.41 -40.61
CA TYR A 198 28.51 36.60 -41.97
C TYR A 198 27.75 35.81 -43.03
N ALA A 199 27.20 34.65 -42.69
CA ALA A 199 26.70 33.66 -43.62
C ALA A 199 25.35 33.09 -43.20
N GLY A 200 24.50 32.81 -44.19
CA GLY A 200 23.27 32.05 -44.00
C GLY A 200 23.28 30.74 -44.78
N TYR A 201 22.60 29.75 -44.23
CA TYR A 201 22.45 28.41 -44.79
C TYR A 201 20.98 27.98 -44.67
N ALA A 202 20.45 27.35 -45.72
CA ALA A 202 19.11 26.81 -45.73
C ALA A 202 19.14 25.36 -46.20
N LEU A 203 18.58 24.46 -45.40
CA LEU A 203 18.29 23.09 -45.83
C LEU A 203 16.88 23.08 -46.41
N MET A 204 16.78 22.59 -47.64
CA MET A 204 15.55 22.52 -48.39
C MET A 204 14.86 21.18 -48.12
N SER A 205 13.52 21.16 -48.23
CA SER A 205 12.71 19.94 -48.05
C SER A 205 13.05 18.79 -49.04
N ASN A 206 13.75 19.09 -50.13
CA ASN A 206 14.24 18.10 -51.09
C ASN A 206 15.68 17.59 -50.77
N GLY A 207 16.30 18.06 -49.69
CA GLY A 207 17.67 17.71 -49.26
C GLY A 207 18.77 18.59 -49.85
N ASP A 208 18.45 19.57 -50.71
CA ASP A 208 19.42 20.55 -51.19
C ASP A 208 19.82 21.52 -50.08
N ILE A 209 21.05 22.05 -50.15
CA ILE A 209 21.52 23.10 -49.23
C ILE A 209 21.87 24.34 -50.03
N TYR A 210 21.34 25.50 -49.62
CA TYR A 210 21.69 26.80 -50.17
C TYR A 210 22.52 27.59 -49.16
N THR A 211 23.48 28.39 -49.64
CA THR A 211 24.27 29.31 -48.81
C THR A 211 24.37 30.70 -49.43
N TRP A 212 24.53 31.73 -48.59
CA TRP A 212 24.74 33.12 -48.98
C TRP A 212 25.50 33.88 -47.89
N GLY A 213 25.87 35.12 -48.18
CA GLY A 213 26.63 35.99 -47.30
C GLY A 213 28.12 36.00 -47.64
N ASN A 214 28.93 36.37 -46.66
CA ASN A 214 30.37 36.50 -46.80
C ASN A 214 31.09 35.26 -46.29
N ASN A 215 32.23 34.98 -46.89
CA ASN A 215 33.14 33.91 -46.54
C ASN A 215 32.57 32.48 -46.58
N VAL A 216 31.63 32.21 -47.50
CA VAL A 216 30.97 30.91 -47.63
C VAL A 216 31.67 29.98 -48.62
N VAL A 217 31.39 28.68 -48.53
CA VAL A 217 31.98 27.65 -49.40
C VAL A 217 30.87 26.81 -50.05
N LEU A 218 30.93 26.60 -51.37
CA LEU A 218 29.91 25.87 -52.15
C LEU A 218 30.07 24.34 -52.17
N ALA A 219 31.03 23.81 -51.42
CA ALA A 219 31.39 22.38 -51.38
C ALA A 219 31.80 21.74 -52.73
N ASN A 220 32.09 22.55 -53.75
CA ASN A 220 32.43 22.11 -55.12
C ASN A 220 33.94 22.08 -55.39
N GLY A 221 34.77 22.16 -54.35
CA GLY A 221 36.23 22.28 -54.48
C GLY A 221 36.73 23.70 -54.78
N THR A 222 35.83 24.68 -54.93
CA THR A 222 36.22 26.10 -54.93
C THR A 222 36.39 26.60 -53.51
N GLY A 223 37.30 27.55 -53.32
CA GLY A 223 37.52 28.20 -52.03
C GLY A 223 36.39 29.17 -51.64
N ILE A 224 36.68 29.98 -50.63
CA ILE A 224 35.79 30.99 -50.06
C ILE A 224 35.20 31.94 -51.12
N GLN A 225 33.91 32.26 -50.98
CA GLN A 225 33.16 33.19 -51.83
C GLN A 225 32.31 34.17 -51.01
N ASN A 226 31.98 35.32 -51.61
CA ASN A 226 30.97 36.24 -51.10
C ASN A 226 29.78 36.24 -52.05
N LEU A 227 28.61 35.92 -51.54
CA LEU A 227 27.40 35.64 -52.30
C LEU A 227 26.24 36.49 -51.80
N ASN A 228 25.80 37.45 -52.61
CA ASN A 228 24.64 38.26 -52.25
C ASN A 228 23.33 37.46 -52.26
N PHE A 229 23.24 36.39 -53.05
CA PHE A 229 22.03 35.59 -53.22
C PHE A 229 22.25 34.16 -52.75
N ALA A 230 21.19 33.54 -52.23
CA ALA A 230 21.17 32.12 -51.92
C ALA A 230 21.57 31.30 -53.15
N THR A 231 22.68 30.57 -53.01
CA THR A 231 23.28 29.78 -54.07
C THR A 231 23.34 28.32 -53.65
N LEU A 232 22.92 27.43 -54.55
CA LEU A 232 22.93 26.00 -54.34
C LEU A 232 24.35 25.48 -54.12
N MET A 233 24.56 24.74 -53.04
CA MET A 233 25.79 24.01 -52.75
C MET A 233 25.83 22.68 -53.51
N THR A 234 27.02 22.11 -53.69
CA THR A 234 27.13 20.71 -54.14
C THR A 234 26.49 19.81 -53.08
N SER A 235 25.69 18.84 -53.51
CA SER A 235 25.01 17.93 -52.58
C SER A 235 26.00 17.18 -51.68
N PRO A 236 25.68 16.98 -50.39
CA PRO A 236 26.46 16.11 -49.51
C PRO A 236 26.50 14.65 -50.03
N PRO A 237 27.44 13.83 -49.53
CA PRO A 237 27.60 12.44 -49.97
C PRO A 237 26.35 11.56 -49.77
N VAL A 238 25.52 11.93 -48.80
CA VAL A 238 24.24 11.30 -48.46
C VAL A 238 23.19 12.38 -48.20
N PRO A 239 21.88 12.07 -48.25
CA PRO A 239 20.86 12.98 -47.75
C PRO A 239 21.14 13.38 -46.30
N VAL A 240 20.90 14.63 -45.97
CA VAL A 240 21.10 15.19 -44.63
C VAL A 240 19.77 15.49 -43.95
N THR A 241 19.75 15.41 -42.62
CA THR A 241 18.55 15.63 -41.81
C THR A 241 18.58 16.95 -41.05
N TYR A 242 19.76 17.49 -40.78
CA TYR A 242 19.93 18.73 -40.04
C TYR A 242 21.26 19.41 -40.38
N ILE A 243 21.29 20.74 -40.36
CA ILE A 243 22.50 21.54 -40.55
C ILE A 243 22.74 22.48 -39.35
N SER A 244 23.99 22.78 -39.03
CA SER A 244 24.34 23.71 -37.95
C SER A 244 25.55 24.55 -38.36
N ALA A 245 25.38 25.87 -38.43
CA ALA A 245 26.42 26.80 -38.86
C ALA A 245 27.41 27.08 -37.73
N PHE A 246 28.63 27.50 -38.03
CA PHE A 246 29.53 27.98 -36.99
C PHE A 246 30.30 29.19 -37.50
N THR A 247 30.79 29.97 -36.56
CA THR A 247 31.70 31.09 -36.85
C THR A 247 32.76 31.19 -35.78
N ASN A 248 33.86 31.85 -36.12
CA ASN A 248 34.86 32.30 -35.16
C ASN A 248 35.29 33.74 -35.51
N ASP A 249 35.76 34.50 -34.52
CA ASP A 249 36.14 35.93 -34.54
C ASP A 249 36.93 36.46 -35.76
N ALA A 250 37.51 35.57 -36.57
CA ALA A 250 38.29 35.90 -37.77
C ALA A 250 37.45 36.04 -39.07
N ASN A 251 36.13 36.11 -38.99
CA ASN A 251 35.19 35.96 -40.11
C ASN A 251 35.21 34.55 -40.75
N ASP A 252 35.65 33.56 -39.97
CA ASP A 252 35.70 32.15 -40.39
C ASP A 252 34.29 31.60 -40.36
N THR A 253 33.76 31.07 -41.47
CA THR A 253 32.40 30.51 -41.51
C THR A 253 32.39 29.07 -42.01
N GLY A 254 31.47 28.28 -41.49
CA GLY A 254 31.20 26.96 -42.03
C GLY A 254 29.88 26.39 -41.56
N VAL A 255 29.60 25.18 -42.04
CA VAL A 255 28.39 24.43 -41.70
C VAL A 255 28.73 22.96 -41.50
N LEU A 256 28.16 22.37 -40.47
CA LEU A 256 28.10 20.93 -40.26
C LEU A 256 26.74 20.40 -40.69
N ALA A 257 26.70 19.22 -41.27
CA ALA A 257 25.49 18.56 -41.73
C ALA A 257 25.43 17.12 -41.22
N LEU A 258 24.32 16.75 -40.59
CA LEU A 258 24.05 15.40 -40.11
C LEU A 258 23.48 14.55 -41.26
N GLY A 259 24.22 13.52 -41.66
CA GLY A 259 23.82 12.59 -42.72
C GLY A 259 22.87 11.51 -42.23
N THR A 260 22.03 11.00 -43.13
CA THR A 260 21.15 9.84 -42.89
C THR A 260 21.92 8.53 -42.63
N ASP A 261 23.22 8.51 -42.91
CA ASP A 261 24.15 7.43 -42.56
C ASP A 261 24.76 7.59 -41.16
N THR A 262 24.24 8.52 -40.34
CA THR A 262 24.68 8.85 -38.96
C THR A 262 26.07 9.46 -38.88
N LYS A 263 26.64 9.93 -40.00
CA LYS A 263 27.90 10.68 -40.03
C LYS A 263 27.64 12.18 -39.99
N ILE A 264 28.65 12.92 -39.58
CA ILE A 264 28.66 14.38 -39.64
C ILE A 264 29.61 14.79 -40.77
N TYR A 265 29.14 15.66 -41.65
CA TYR A 265 29.93 16.22 -42.75
C TYR A 265 30.09 17.72 -42.57
N GLY A 266 31.31 18.23 -42.65
CA GLY A 266 31.60 19.66 -42.57
C GLY A 266 32.17 20.24 -43.86
N VAL A 267 31.92 21.53 -44.06
CA VAL A 267 32.51 22.37 -45.11
C VAL A 267 32.61 23.81 -44.61
N GLY A 268 33.66 24.53 -45.02
CA GLY A 268 33.93 25.89 -44.55
C GLY A 268 35.33 26.06 -43.97
N ASP A 269 35.52 27.17 -43.25
CA ASP A 269 36.76 27.46 -42.55
C ASP A 269 37.02 26.49 -41.39
N ASN A 270 38.30 26.16 -41.21
CA ASN A 270 38.79 25.23 -40.20
C ASN A 270 40.10 25.73 -39.56
N THR A 271 40.28 27.05 -39.49
CA THR A 271 41.54 27.72 -39.17
C THR A 271 41.77 27.99 -37.69
N ALA A 272 40.70 28.21 -36.91
CA ALA A 272 40.83 28.66 -35.53
C ALA A 272 40.38 27.64 -34.47
N GLY A 273 39.78 26.52 -34.87
CA GLY A 273 39.14 25.59 -33.93
C GLY A 273 38.93 24.16 -34.42
N GLU A 274 39.54 23.74 -35.53
CA GLU A 274 39.50 22.36 -36.05
C GLU A 274 38.14 21.64 -35.89
N ILE A 275 37.07 22.32 -36.33
CA ILE A 275 35.69 21.84 -36.23
C ILE A 275 35.39 20.76 -37.27
N ILE A 276 36.00 20.85 -38.45
CA ILE A 276 35.75 19.93 -39.57
C ILE A 276 36.82 18.82 -39.63
N THR A 277 38.09 19.20 -39.54
CA THR A 277 39.23 18.28 -39.63
C THR A 277 40.35 18.66 -38.68
N THR A 278 41.31 17.77 -38.50
CA THR A 278 42.54 18.06 -37.75
C THR A 278 43.54 18.97 -38.49
N GLY A 279 43.26 19.32 -39.74
CA GLY A 279 44.12 20.18 -40.56
C GLY A 279 43.65 21.63 -40.56
N THR A 280 44.57 22.59 -40.48
CA THR A 280 44.21 24.02 -40.59
C THR A 280 43.93 24.44 -42.03
N GLY A 281 42.94 25.30 -42.26
CA GLY A 281 42.66 25.89 -43.58
C GLY A 281 41.18 25.85 -43.94
N VAL A 282 40.86 25.99 -45.23
CA VAL A 282 39.49 25.93 -45.75
C VAL A 282 39.19 24.53 -46.26
N VAL A 283 38.12 23.92 -45.76
CA VAL A 283 37.58 22.66 -46.28
C VAL A 283 36.60 22.97 -47.41
N THR A 284 37.00 22.67 -48.65
CA THR A 284 36.27 23.08 -49.87
C THR A 284 35.27 22.06 -50.40
N THR A 285 35.18 20.88 -49.77
CA THR A 285 34.30 19.77 -50.13
C THR A 285 33.80 19.11 -48.85
N TRP A 286 32.58 18.58 -48.87
CA TRP A 286 32.01 17.84 -47.73
C TRP A 286 32.98 16.78 -47.22
N THR A 287 33.39 16.93 -45.96
CA THR A 287 34.38 16.06 -45.32
C THR A 287 33.78 15.48 -44.05
N ALA A 288 33.86 14.16 -43.88
CA ALA A 288 33.36 13.50 -42.68
C ALA A 288 34.25 13.82 -41.47
N ILE A 289 33.62 14.23 -40.36
CA ILE A 289 34.30 14.44 -39.07
C ILE A 289 34.96 13.14 -38.63
N GLN A 290 36.18 13.21 -38.08
CA GLN A 290 36.95 12.03 -37.68
C GLN A 290 36.74 11.71 -36.19
N ALA A 291 36.71 10.42 -35.85
CA ALA A 291 36.77 9.95 -34.47
C ALA A 291 38.20 10.04 -33.91
N SER A 292 38.34 10.13 -32.59
CA SER A 292 39.65 10.27 -31.90
C SER A 292 40.62 9.11 -32.18
N GLY A 293 40.11 7.90 -32.47
CA GLY A 293 40.90 6.73 -32.87
C GLY A 293 41.23 6.62 -34.36
N GLY A 294 40.78 7.59 -35.17
CA GLY A 294 40.86 7.59 -36.63
C GLY A 294 39.63 6.99 -37.32
N GLY A 295 39.42 7.37 -38.59
CA GLY A 295 38.22 7.03 -39.35
C GLY A 295 37.05 7.97 -39.07
N ASP A 296 35.98 7.84 -39.86
CA ASP A 296 34.81 8.71 -39.75
C ASP A 296 34.06 8.48 -38.42
N PHE A 297 33.63 9.56 -37.77
CA PHE A 297 32.71 9.52 -36.65
C PHE A 297 31.32 9.10 -37.15
N ILE A 298 30.73 8.09 -36.52
CA ILE A 298 29.44 7.48 -36.88
C ILE A 298 28.54 7.39 -35.65
N GLY A 299 27.24 7.19 -35.85
CA GLY A 299 26.26 7.05 -34.76
C GLY A 299 25.73 8.36 -34.21
N ALA A 300 25.96 9.48 -34.91
CA ALA A 300 25.40 10.78 -34.54
C ALA A 300 23.86 10.78 -34.67
N LEU A 301 23.20 11.22 -33.60
CA LEU A 301 21.73 11.37 -33.52
C LEU A 301 21.30 12.84 -33.50
N TYR A 302 22.13 13.69 -32.92
CA TYR A 302 21.90 15.12 -32.72
C TYR A 302 23.23 15.85 -32.93
N ILE A 303 23.22 17.03 -33.58
CA ILE A 303 24.40 17.89 -33.67
C ILE A 303 24.04 19.33 -33.28
N ALA A 304 24.96 20.00 -32.60
CA ALA A 304 24.89 21.44 -32.35
C ALA A 304 26.28 22.05 -32.52
N THR A 305 26.31 23.31 -32.92
CA THR A 305 27.53 24.12 -32.98
C THR A 305 27.27 25.46 -32.29
N SER A 306 28.30 26.27 -32.14
CA SER A 306 28.22 27.65 -31.64
C SER A 306 27.45 28.62 -32.57
N HIS A 307 26.43 28.14 -33.29
CA HIS A 307 25.64 28.86 -34.29
C HIS A 307 24.89 30.09 -33.75
N THR A 308 24.73 30.17 -32.43
CA THR A 308 24.11 31.28 -31.70
C THR A 308 25.12 32.30 -31.18
N SER A 309 26.40 32.21 -31.54
CA SER A 309 27.44 33.11 -31.06
C SER A 309 28.46 33.43 -32.14
N GLU A 310 29.23 34.49 -31.92
CA GLU A 310 30.27 34.94 -32.86
C GLU A 310 31.69 34.50 -32.51
N GLN A 311 31.90 34.00 -31.29
CA GLN A 311 33.22 33.63 -30.77
C GLN A 311 33.30 32.15 -30.42
N PHE A 312 34.53 31.63 -30.41
CA PHE A 312 34.88 30.26 -29.99
C PHE A 312 34.04 29.19 -30.67
N ALA A 313 34.37 28.93 -31.93
CA ALA A 313 33.79 27.81 -32.67
C ALA A 313 33.92 26.51 -31.87
N GLY A 314 32.77 25.93 -31.53
CA GLY A 314 32.62 24.68 -30.80
C GLY A 314 31.49 23.85 -31.38
N ALA A 315 31.55 22.54 -31.15
CA ALA A 315 30.54 21.59 -31.61
C ALA A 315 30.29 20.50 -30.58
N ALA A 316 29.06 19.99 -30.59
CA ALA A 316 28.60 18.89 -29.77
C ALA A 316 27.80 17.90 -30.62
N VAL A 317 27.89 16.62 -30.27
CA VAL A 317 27.12 15.53 -30.86
C VAL A 317 26.62 14.60 -29.78
N ILE A 318 25.37 14.14 -29.93
CA ILE A 318 24.79 13.08 -29.11
C ILE A 318 24.78 11.78 -29.93
N THR A 319 25.21 10.67 -29.32
CA THR A 319 25.09 9.31 -29.88
C THR A 319 24.25 8.42 -28.97
N ALA A 320 23.76 7.29 -29.50
CA ALA A 320 23.17 6.26 -28.66
C ALA A 320 24.20 5.67 -27.69
N GLY A 321 23.72 5.12 -26.57
CA GLY A 321 24.50 4.27 -25.67
C GLY A 321 24.94 2.94 -26.33
N ALA A 322 25.67 2.12 -25.57
CA ALA A 322 26.27 0.89 -26.10
C ALA A 322 25.22 -0.16 -26.52
N ASN A 323 24.11 -0.23 -25.77
CA ASN A 323 22.99 -1.13 -26.01
C ASN A 323 21.68 -0.35 -26.19
N LEU A 324 20.67 -1.02 -26.76
CA LEU A 324 19.34 -0.45 -26.91
C LEU A 324 18.74 -0.18 -25.51
N GLY A 325 18.38 1.08 -25.25
CA GLY A 325 17.85 1.51 -23.97
C GLY A 325 18.88 2.10 -23.00
N ASP A 326 20.18 1.97 -23.31
CA ASP A 326 21.23 2.64 -22.54
C ASP A 326 21.11 4.18 -22.70
N PRO A 327 21.49 4.96 -21.68
CA PRO A 327 21.63 6.41 -21.78
C PRO A 327 22.48 6.86 -22.97
N ASN A 328 22.09 7.97 -23.58
CA ASN A 328 22.83 8.57 -24.69
C ASN A 328 24.22 9.07 -24.23
N ILE A 329 25.09 9.40 -25.19
CA ILE A 329 26.46 9.87 -24.91
C ILE A 329 26.69 11.22 -25.58
N LEU A 330 27.18 12.20 -24.82
CA LEU A 330 27.59 13.51 -25.32
C LEU A 330 29.08 13.51 -25.67
N TYR A 331 29.41 14.01 -26.86
CA TYR A 331 30.78 14.34 -27.26
C TYR A 331 30.85 15.81 -27.65
N THR A 332 31.93 16.48 -27.28
CA THR A 332 32.22 17.86 -27.69
C THR A 332 33.60 17.98 -28.33
N TRP A 333 33.77 18.95 -29.22
CA TRP A 333 35.06 19.30 -29.81
C TRP A 333 35.07 20.75 -30.30
N GLY A 334 36.24 21.25 -30.67
CA GLY A 334 36.45 22.65 -31.04
C GLY A 334 37.19 23.45 -29.99
N ILE A 335 36.96 24.76 -29.96
CA ILE A 335 37.58 25.69 -29.02
C ILE A 335 36.86 25.58 -27.66
N ASN A 336 37.61 25.24 -26.61
CA ASN A 336 37.14 25.15 -25.21
C ASN A 336 37.65 26.34 -24.36
N ASN A 337 37.81 27.52 -24.95
CA ASN A 337 38.17 28.70 -24.17
C ASN A 337 37.04 29.03 -23.19
N THR A 338 37.41 29.50 -21.99
CA THR A 338 36.49 29.71 -20.86
C THR A 338 35.67 28.48 -20.50
N ASP A 339 36.18 27.29 -20.84
CA ASP A 339 35.54 26.00 -20.63
C ASP A 339 34.17 25.82 -21.32
N SER A 340 33.96 26.56 -22.42
CA SER A 340 32.67 26.62 -23.14
C SER A 340 32.11 25.28 -23.60
N ILE A 341 32.91 24.21 -23.72
CA ILE A 341 32.47 22.86 -24.13
C ILE A 341 32.84 21.75 -23.12
N GLY A 342 33.24 22.11 -21.89
CA GLY A 342 33.33 21.20 -20.73
C GLY A 342 34.51 20.23 -20.69
N GLN A 343 35.64 20.61 -21.29
CA GLN A 343 36.80 19.71 -21.44
C GLN A 343 37.88 19.89 -20.35
N GLY A 344 37.55 20.57 -19.25
CA GLY A 344 38.40 20.64 -18.05
C GLY A 344 39.63 21.53 -18.20
N GLY A 345 39.54 22.59 -19.00
CA GLY A 345 40.52 23.66 -19.18
C GLY A 345 40.55 24.23 -20.61
N ASN A 346 41.02 25.47 -20.75
CA ASN A 346 41.17 26.14 -22.05
C ASN A 346 42.04 25.34 -23.04
N GLY A 347 41.58 25.22 -24.29
CA GLY A 347 42.33 24.56 -25.36
C GLY A 347 41.49 24.32 -26.61
N THR A 348 42.06 23.58 -27.57
CA THR A 348 41.35 23.12 -28.77
C THR A 348 41.26 21.61 -28.75
N ILE A 349 40.05 21.08 -28.83
CA ILE A 349 39.75 19.65 -28.89
C ILE A 349 39.52 19.25 -30.34
N GLN A 350 40.34 18.33 -30.82
CA GLN A 350 40.56 18.12 -32.25
C GLN A 350 39.57 17.13 -32.87
N ASN A 351 39.02 16.24 -32.04
CA ASN A 351 38.04 15.23 -32.44
C ASN A 351 36.94 15.16 -31.38
N PRO A 352 35.72 14.73 -31.73
CA PRO A 352 34.64 14.49 -30.78
C PRO A 352 35.12 13.64 -29.59
N THR A 353 35.04 14.22 -28.39
CA THR A 353 35.54 13.63 -27.15
C THR A 353 34.50 13.80 -26.05
N VAL A 354 34.29 12.78 -25.23
CA VAL A 354 33.37 12.86 -24.09
C VAL A 354 33.90 13.91 -23.09
N PRO A 355 33.10 14.91 -22.70
CA PRO A 355 33.49 15.90 -21.70
C PRO A 355 33.93 15.25 -20.39
N SER A 356 34.93 15.81 -19.72
CA SER A 356 35.55 15.19 -18.53
C SER A 356 34.61 14.97 -17.34
N SER A 357 33.55 15.77 -17.24
CA SER A 357 32.52 15.70 -16.20
C SER A 357 31.30 14.86 -16.59
N PHE A 358 31.18 14.46 -17.86
CA PHE A 358 30.06 13.66 -18.34
C PHE A 358 30.24 12.20 -17.92
N VAL A 359 29.25 11.62 -17.24
CA VAL A 359 29.30 10.26 -16.70
C VAL A 359 28.50 9.32 -17.59
N ILE A 360 29.20 8.55 -18.43
CA ILE A 360 28.58 7.57 -19.33
C ILE A 360 27.79 6.53 -18.52
N GLY A 361 26.53 6.31 -18.91
CA GLY A 361 25.63 5.35 -18.26
C GLY A 361 24.86 5.93 -17.08
N THR A 362 25.19 7.16 -16.66
CA THR A 362 24.43 7.90 -15.65
C THR A 362 23.76 9.12 -16.29
N ASP A 363 24.51 9.92 -17.05
CA ASP A 363 23.95 11.04 -17.80
C ASP A 363 23.29 10.58 -19.10
N ASP A 364 22.16 11.21 -19.45
CA ASP A 364 21.36 10.88 -20.61
C ASP A 364 20.96 12.14 -21.41
N PRO A 365 21.86 12.67 -22.25
CA PRO A 365 21.62 13.88 -23.04
C PRO A 365 20.59 13.62 -24.13
N VAL A 366 19.54 14.45 -24.19
CA VAL A 366 18.48 14.35 -25.21
C VAL A 366 18.36 15.57 -26.12
N ALA A 367 19.01 16.67 -25.76
CA ALA A 367 19.25 17.85 -26.60
C ALA A 367 20.47 18.60 -26.05
N VAL A 368 21.25 19.25 -26.91
CA VAL A 368 22.41 20.07 -26.53
C VAL A 368 22.42 21.36 -27.34
N SER A 369 22.77 22.46 -26.69
CA SER A 369 22.99 23.75 -27.33
C SER A 369 24.38 24.24 -26.98
N VAL A 370 25.13 24.64 -28.00
CA VAL A 370 26.49 25.15 -27.88
C VAL A 370 26.46 26.63 -28.22
N GLY A 371 26.96 27.46 -27.34
CA GLY A 371 27.23 28.87 -27.59
C GLY A 371 28.73 29.14 -27.62
N GLY A 372 29.12 30.42 -27.61
CA GLY A 372 30.54 30.79 -27.63
C GLY A 372 31.21 30.62 -26.27
N HIS A 373 30.49 30.91 -25.19
CA HIS A 373 31.00 30.90 -23.82
C HIS A 373 30.36 29.85 -22.93
N ALA A 374 29.30 29.19 -23.39
CA ALA A 374 28.60 28.19 -22.62
C ALA A 374 28.12 27.05 -23.52
N THR A 375 28.01 25.87 -22.93
CA THR A 375 27.25 24.75 -23.50
C THR A 375 26.23 24.33 -22.47
N THR A 376 25.00 24.09 -22.93
CA THR A 376 23.96 23.52 -22.10
C THR A 376 23.38 22.27 -22.75
N PHE A 377 22.97 21.29 -21.95
CA PHE A 377 22.24 20.15 -22.47
C PHE A 377 21.10 19.75 -21.53
N PHE A 378 20.05 19.17 -22.12
CA PHE A 378 18.99 18.52 -21.38
C PHE A 378 19.43 17.11 -21.04
N ASN A 379 19.59 16.86 -19.74
CA ASN A 379 19.82 15.52 -19.21
C ASN A 379 18.47 14.92 -18.82
N ARG A 380 18.08 13.79 -19.43
CA ARG A 380 16.83 13.08 -19.11
C ARG A 380 16.95 12.23 -17.84
N ALA A 381 18.16 11.90 -17.41
CA ALA A 381 18.40 11.09 -16.22
C ALA A 381 17.79 11.73 -14.95
N ASN A 382 17.41 10.89 -13.99
CA ASN A 382 16.95 11.30 -12.65
C ASN A 382 15.80 12.33 -12.66
N GLY A 383 14.82 12.16 -13.54
CA GLY A 383 13.64 13.05 -13.61
C GLY A 383 13.86 14.35 -14.38
N GLY A 384 15.08 14.55 -14.89
CA GLY A 384 15.42 15.62 -15.82
C GLY A 384 16.11 16.83 -15.20
N SER A 385 17.15 17.33 -15.86
CA SER A 385 17.87 18.53 -15.47
C SER A 385 18.40 19.30 -16.68
N ILE A 386 18.75 20.58 -16.47
CA ILE A 386 19.52 21.37 -17.44
C ILE A 386 20.95 21.44 -16.92
N CYS A 387 21.90 20.90 -17.68
CA CYS A 387 23.30 20.92 -17.34
C CYS A 387 24.01 22.05 -18.07
N PHE A 388 24.82 22.82 -17.35
CA PHE A 388 25.55 23.99 -17.84
C PHE A 388 27.05 23.81 -17.65
N VAL A 389 27.84 24.26 -18.61
CA VAL A 389 29.29 24.45 -18.49
C VAL A 389 29.72 25.72 -19.21
N GLY A 390 30.81 26.33 -18.78
CA GLY A 390 31.42 27.49 -19.42
C GLY A 390 31.51 28.73 -18.53
N HIS A 391 31.63 29.89 -19.16
CA HIS A 391 31.90 31.17 -18.49
C HIS A 391 30.74 31.62 -17.61
N ILE A 392 30.97 31.67 -16.30
CA ILE A 392 29.99 32.14 -15.31
C ILE A 392 30.05 33.67 -15.18
N SER A 393 29.13 34.34 -15.86
CA SER A 393 28.87 35.79 -15.71
C SER A 393 27.37 36.10 -15.79
N ASN A 394 26.93 37.24 -15.22
CA ASN A 394 25.60 37.84 -15.43
C ASN A 394 24.39 36.87 -15.32
N GLY A 395 24.45 35.89 -14.41
CA GLY A 395 23.35 34.93 -14.22
C GLY A 395 23.30 33.77 -15.22
N SER A 396 24.30 33.60 -16.08
CA SER A 396 24.42 32.52 -17.09
C SER A 396 24.17 31.11 -16.57
N THR A 397 24.38 30.85 -15.27
CA THR A 397 24.15 29.55 -14.65
C THR A 397 22.71 29.31 -14.20
N GLY A 398 21.82 30.30 -14.34
CA GLY A 398 20.42 30.17 -13.92
C GLY A 398 20.22 30.02 -12.41
N GLY A 399 21.24 30.33 -11.60
CA GLY A 399 21.18 30.26 -10.13
C GLY A 399 22.05 29.17 -9.49
N LEU A 400 22.85 28.42 -10.27
CA LEU A 400 23.88 27.56 -9.68
C LEU A 400 24.96 28.43 -9.02
N THR A 401 25.30 28.13 -7.75
CA THR A 401 26.19 28.95 -6.91
C THR A 401 27.50 28.26 -6.52
N THR A 402 27.70 27.00 -6.92
CA THR A 402 28.77 26.14 -6.39
C THR A 402 29.98 25.97 -7.33
N GLY A 403 29.85 26.41 -8.58
CA GLY A 403 30.77 26.05 -9.65
C GLY A 403 31.86 27.03 -10.04
N SER A 404 32.90 26.51 -10.70
CA SER A 404 33.93 27.32 -11.37
C SER A 404 33.68 27.52 -12.87
N GLY A 405 32.69 26.81 -13.44
CA GLY A 405 32.39 26.82 -14.88
C GLY A 405 33.17 25.79 -15.70
N ASN A 406 34.08 25.03 -15.08
CA ASN A 406 35.00 24.13 -15.78
C ASN A 406 34.42 22.73 -16.04
N LEU A 407 33.33 22.39 -15.37
CA LEU A 407 32.66 21.10 -15.41
C LEU A 407 31.16 21.32 -15.60
N PHE A 408 30.47 20.34 -16.20
CA PHE A 408 29.02 20.38 -16.29
C PHE A 408 28.40 20.31 -14.90
N GLU A 409 27.54 21.28 -14.61
CA GLU A 409 26.73 21.36 -13.40
C GLU A 409 25.26 21.40 -13.78
N CYS A 410 24.47 20.51 -13.16
CA CYS A 410 23.07 20.33 -13.53
C CYS A 410 22.15 20.96 -12.50
N ILE A 411 21.15 21.70 -12.98
CA ILE A 411 20.07 22.25 -12.17
C ILE A 411 18.76 21.53 -12.48
N VAL A 412 18.04 21.14 -11.42
CA VAL A 412 16.61 20.82 -11.49
C VAL A 412 15.88 22.09 -11.05
N PRO A 413 15.30 22.89 -11.98
CA PRO A 413 14.68 24.14 -11.59
C PRO A 413 13.44 23.87 -10.71
N THR A 414 13.46 24.38 -9.47
CA THR A 414 12.40 24.14 -8.48
C THR A 414 11.04 24.64 -9.00
N GLY A 415 10.03 23.76 -9.02
CA GLY A 415 8.68 24.08 -9.52
C GLY A 415 8.55 24.16 -11.04
N VAL A 416 9.58 23.73 -11.79
CA VAL A 416 9.59 23.68 -13.25
C VAL A 416 9.85 22.25 -13.71
N GLN A 417 8.89 21.64 -14.38
CA GLN A 417 9.07 20.33 -14.99
C GLN A 417 9.55 20.50 -16.44
N LEU A 418 10.69 19.91 -16.78
CA LEU A 418 11.36 20.08 -18.07
C LEU A 418 10.70 19.24 -19.17
N CYS A 419 10.90 19.60 -20.44
CA CYS A 419 10.44 18.75 -21.53
C CYS A 419 11.25 17.45 -21.63
N GLY A 420 10.59 16.35 -22.02
CA GLY A 420 11.27 15.06 -22.23
C GLY A 420 11.61 14.31 -20.95
N THR A 421 11.19 14.84 -19.79
CA THR A 421 11.23 14.12 -18.53
C THR A 421 10.19 13.00 -18.58
N ILE A 422 10.62 11.79 -18.29
CA ILE A 422 9.69 10.74 -17.89
C ILE A 422 9.16 11.18 -16.53
N ALA A 423 7.83 11.19 -16.34
CA ALA A 423 7.30 11.39 -15.01
C ALA A 423 7.90 10.29 -14.14
N LEU A 424 8.64 10.68 -13.11
CA LEU A 424 9.17 9.73 -12.15
C LEU A 424 7.98 9.01 -11.52
N THR A 425 7.98 7.69 -11.60
CA THR A 425 6.92 6.84 -11.07
C THR A 425 7.53 5.80 -10.18
N ILE A 426 6.86 5.56 -9.05
CA ILE A 426 7.10 4.41 -8.22
C ILE A 426 5.78 3.67 -8.06
N THR A 427 5.84 2.36 -8.10
CA THR A 427 4.68 1.50 -7.93
C THR A 427 5.09 0.35 -7.02
N ALA A 428 4.51 0.34 -5.83
CA ALA A 428 4.58 -0.78 -4.91
C ALA A 428 3.32 -1.62 -5.12
N ASN A 429 3.47 -2.92 -5.36
CA ASN A 429 2.34 -3.83 -5.55
C ASN A 429 2.17 -4.68 -4.29
N ASP A 430 0.93 -5.02 -3.95
CA ASP A 430 0.66 -5.85 -2.77
C ASP A 430 1.26 -7.26 -2.94
N ASP A 431 1.99 -7.74 -1.95
CA ASP A 431 2.70 -9.01 -1.99
C ASP A 431 1.98 -10.11 -1.20
N ASP A 432 2.01 -11.34 -1.69
CA ASP A 432 1.44 -12.50 -0.97
C ASP A 432 2.50 -13.58 -0.70
N PHE A 433 2.96 -13.65 0.55
CA PHE A 433 3.89 -14.68 1.02
C PHE A 433 3.20 -15.83 1.77
N SER A 434 1.86 -15.92 1.72
CA SER A 434 1.09 -16.98 2.38
C SER A 434 1.40 -18.39 1.86
N GLY A 435 1.96 -18.51 0.64
CA GLY A 435 2.36 -19.78 0.05
C GLY A 435 3.53 -20.49 0.76
N THR A 436 4.26 -19.78 1.62
CA THR A 436 5.34 -20.35 2.44
C THR A 436 5.18 -19.94 3.90
N THR A 437 4.55 -20.82 4.68
CA THR A 437 4.33 -20.60 6.10
C THR A 437 5.64 -20.48 6.88
N ILE A 438 5.76 -19.44 7.70
CA ILE A 438 6.95 -19.17 8.52
C ILE A 438 6.88 -19.95 9.84
N ASN A 439 8.01 -20.54 10.22
CA ASN A 439 8.18 -21.26 11.47
C ASN A 439 8.23 -20.27 12.66
N PRO A 440 7.32 -20.36 13.64
CA PRO A 440 7.29 -19.44 14.77
C PRO A 440 8.51 -19.58 15.69
N ALA A 441 9.09 -20.77 15.83
CA ALA A 441 10.23 -21.02 16.73
C ALA A 441 11.54 -20.44 16.21
N THR A 442 11.77 -20.46 14.89
CA THR A 442 13.01 -19.97 14.29
C THR A 442 12.88 -18.60 13.62
N GLY A 443 11.65 -18.14 13.35
CA GLY A 443 11.43 -17.05 12.41
C GLY A 443 11.87 -17.42 10.98
N ALA A 444 11.88 -16.43 10.09
CA ALA A 444 12.45 -16.57 8.75
C ALA A 444 12.69 -15.20 8.10
N THR A 445 13.53 -15.20 7.07
CA THR A 445 13.65 -14.09 6.12
C THR A 445 12.86 -14.46 4.86
N THR A 446 11.98 -13.57 4.40
CA THR A 446 11.17 -13.79 3.19
C THR A 446 12.01 -13.66 1.93
N ILE A 447 11.44 -14.01 0.77
CA ILE A 447 11.92 -13.47 -0.50
C ILE A 447 11.68 -11.94 -0.56
N SER A 448 12.33 -11.27 -1.50
CA SER A 448 12.19 -9.82 -1.67
C SER A 448 10.81 -9.43 -2.19
N VAL A 449 10.22 -8.38 -1.62
CA VAL A 449 8.99 -7.72 -2.12
C VAL A 449 9.18 -7.13 -3.52
N PHE A 450 10.41 -6.89 -3.95
CA PHE A 450 10.66 -6.35 -5.30
C PHE A 450 10.39 -7.35 -6.43
N ALA A 451 10.27 -8.65 -6.14
CA ALA A 451 10.05 -9.69 -7.14
C ALA A 451 8.56 -9.90 -7.45
N ASP A 452 8.25 -10.50 -8.61
CA ASP A 452 6.87 -10.90 -8.91
C ASP A 452 6.44 -12.09 -8.03
N ASN A 453 5.63 -11.80 -7.02
CA ASN A 453 5.10 -12.77 -6.05
C ASN A 453 3.59 -13.01 -6.20
N GLY A 454 2.99 -12.59 -7.33
CA GLY A 454 1.58 -12.87 -7.64
C GLY A 454 0.74 -11.65 -8.00
N SER A 455 1.21 -10.44 -7.69
CA SER A 455 0.53 -9.18 -7.99
C SER A 455 1.31 -8.25 -8.93
N GLY A 456 2.47 -8.67 -9.43
CA GLY A 456 3.38 -7.86 -10.25
C GLY A 456 4.73 -7.60 -9.56
N VAL A 457 5.65 -6.98 -10.30
CA VAL A 457 6.97 -6.56 -9.81
C VAL A 457 6.87 -5.12 -9.34
N ASP A 458 7.41 -4.80 -8.17
CA ASP A 458 7.60 -3.39 -7.76
C ASP A 458 8.47 -2.65 -8.77
N ASP A 459 8.05 -1.44 -9.12
CA ASP A 459 8.64 -0.68 -10.21
C ASP A 459 9.13 0.68 -9.72
N ALA A 460 10.38 0.98 -10.04
CA ALA A 460 11.00 2.28 -9.90
C ALA A 460 11.38 2.79 -11.30
N ASN A 461 10.65 3.78 -11.79
CA ASN A 461 10.86 4.46 -13.07
C ASN A 461 10.87 3.53 -14.30
N GLY A 462 9.99 2.53 -14.34
CA GLY A 462 9.86 1.56 -15.44
C GLY A 462 10.89 0.43 -15.39
N THR A 463 11.64 0.32 -14.29
CA THR A 463 12.56 -0.78 -14.01
C THR A 463 12.19 -1.43 -12.67
N PRO A 464 12.49 -2.73 -12.47
CA PRO A 464 12.27 -3.37 -11.17
C PRO A 464 12.93 -2.58 -10.03
N ALA A 465 12.20 -2.40 -8.94
CA ALA A 465 12.72 -1.77 -7.73
C ALA A 465 13.92 -2.56 -7.19
N ALA A 466 14.93 -1.84 -6.72
CA ALA A 466 16.11 -2.37 -6.07
C ALA A 466 16.74 -1.29 -5.21
N ASP A 467 17.53 -1.67 -4.22
CA ASP A 467 18.23 -0.74 -3.33
C ASP A 467 18.89 0.45 -4.07
N ALA A 468 19.56 0.16 -5.18
CA ALA A 468 20.27 1.15 -6.00
C ALA A 468 19.37 2.22 -6.67
N ASN A 469 18.05 2.01 -6.78
CA ASN A 469 17.12 2.98 -7.37
C ASN A 469 16.06 3.51 -6.38
N ILE A 470 16.12 3.10 -5.11
CA ILE A 470 15.26 3.58 -4.02
C ILE A 470 16.02 4.15 -2.79
N ASP A 471 17.36 4.27 -2.82
CA ASP A 471 18.20 4.96 -1.81
C ASP A 471 18.06 4.46 -0.37
N ASP A 472 18.10 3.14 -0.14
CA ASP A 472 17.83 2.55 1.18
C ASP A 472 16.48 3.03 1.79
N ASN A 473 15.58 3.63 1.00
CA ASN A 473 14.39 4.33 1.48
C ASN A 473 13.16 3.41 1.47
N ILE A 474 13.39 2.17 1.91
CA ILE A 474 12.36 1.17 2.17
C ILE A 474 12.09 1.12 3.67
N SER A 475 10.82 1.12 4.07
CA SER A 475 10.46 1.08 5.48
C SER A 475 9.09 0.47 5.73
N ILE A 476 8.91 -0.10 6.92
CA ILE A 476 7.60 -0.56 7.40
C ILE A 476 6.87 0.63 7.99
N THR A 477 5.69 0.94 7.44
CA THR A 477 4.83 2.03 7.91
C THR A 477 3.74 1.53 8.87
N ASN A 478 3.41 0.23 8.80
CA ASN A 478 2.51 -0.46 9.72
C ASN A 478 2.92 -1.93 9.83
N ASP A 479 3.19 -2.41 11.05
CA ASP A 479 3.62 -3.79 11.28
C ASP A 479 2.47 -4.81 11.28
N GLY A 480 1.21 -4.36 11.16
CA GLY A 480 0.05 -5.26 11.12
C GLY A 480 -0.10 -6.11 12.39
N GLY A 481 0.50 -5.72 13.51
CA GLY A 481 0.55 -6.49 14.76
C GLY A 481 1.72 -7.49 14.84
N LEU A 482 2.55 -7.60 13.80
CA LEU A 482 3.74 -8.46 13.77
C LEU A 482 4.92 -7.79 14.50
N THR A 483 4.91 -7.85 15.83
CA THR A 483 5.87 -7.10 16.66
C THR A 483 7.31 -7.50 16.36
N GLY A 484 8.16 -6.52 16.02
CA GLY A 484 9.59 -6.73 15.79
C GLY A 484 9.99 -7.12 14.37
N VAL A 485 9.04 -7.15 13.42
CA VAL A 485 9.33 -7.30 11.99
C VAL A 485 10.21 -6.16 11.48
N THR A 486 11.17 -6.49 10.62
CA THR A 486 12.02 -5.51 9.92
C THR A 486 12.06 -5.78 8.43
N ILE A 487 12.30 -4.74 7.63
CA ILE A 487 12.53 -4.86 6.19
C ILE A 487 13.96 -4.44 5.88
N ASN A 488 14.65 -5.27 5.10
CA ASN A 488 16.02 -5.02 4.64
C ASN A 488 16.01 -4.19 3.35
N THR A 489 17.14 -3.59 3.03
CA THR A 489 17.29 -2.69 1.87
C THR A 489 17.16 -3.43 0.54
N ASP A 490 17.38 -4.75 0.54
CA ASP A 490 17.12 -5.64 -0.60
C ASP A 490 15.65 -6.07 -0.74
N GLY A 491 14.75 -5.54 0.09
CA GLY A 491 13.32 -5.83 0.06
C GLY A 491 12.92 -7.13 0.76
N THR A 492 13.86 -7.86 1.37
CA THR A 492 13.51 -9.03 2.20
C THR A 492 12.97 -8.60 3.56
N ILE A 493 12.05 -9.38 4.13
CA ILE A 493 11.44 -9.11 5.43
C ILE A 493 11.92 -10.16 6.42
N ASP A 494 12.43 -9.70 7.56
CA ASP A 494 12.83 -10.55 8.67
C ASP A 494 11.68 -10.65 9.68
N VAL A 495 11.16 -11.86 9.82
CA VAL A 495 10.15 -12.20 10.83
C VAL A 495 10.87 -12.82 12.04
N PRO A 496 10.74 -12.23 13.24
CA PRO A 496 11.48 -12.68 14.42
C PRO A 496 11.02 -14.05 14.93
N ALA A 497 11.94 -14.79 15.54
CA ALA A 497 11.62 -15.99 16.32
C ALA A 497 10.73 -15.64 17.53
N GLY A 498 9.85 -16.56 17.90
CA GLY A 498 8.85 -16.39 18.96
C GLY A 498 7.62 -15.60 18.53
N THR A 499 7.43 -15.39 17.22
CA THR A 499 6.24 -14.75 16.68
C THR A 499 5.01 -15.65 16.86
N ALA A 500 3.88 -15.08 17.30
CA ALA A 500 2.63 -15.82 17.46
C ALA A 500 2.09 -16.32 16.10
N ALA A 501 1.41 -17.46 16.10
CA ALA A 501 0.77 -17.98 14.89
C ALA A 501 -0.35 -17.04 14.43
N GLY A 502 -0.44 -16.80 13.12
CA GLY A 502 -1.44 -15.88 12.57
C GLY A 502 -1.13 -15.40 11.16
N ILE A 503 -2.09 -14.64 10.61
CA ILE A 503 -1.96 -13.94 9.34
C ILE A 503 -1.72 -12.46 9.63
N TYR A 504 -0.64 -11.92 9.09
CA TYR A 504 -0.19 -10.56 9.29
C TYR A 504 -0.18 -9.80 7.97
N ASN A 505 -0.78 -8.62 7.95
CA ASN A 505 -0.75 -7.71 6.81
C ASN A 505 0.15 -6.52 7.16
N VAL A 506 1.42 -6.61 6.74
CA VAL A 506 2.43 -5.57 6.99
C VAL A 506 2.37 -4.57 5.86
N THR A 507 2.38 -3.26 6.14
CA THR A 507 2.43 -2.22 5.12
C THR A 507 3.85 -1.66 5.04
N TYR A 508 4.44 -1.71 3.84
CA TYR A 508 5.74 -1.11 3.57
C TYR A 508 5.60 0.09 2.62
N GLN A 509 6.64 0.91 2.60
CA GLN A 509 6.80 2.06 1.73
C GLN A 509 8.14 1.96 1.01
N ILE A 510 8.14 2.29 -0.28
CA ILE A 510 9.33 2.57 -1.07
C ILE A 510 9.26 3.99 -1.62
N CYS A 511 10.40 4.66 -1.74
CA CYS A 511 10.55 6.00 -2.32
C CYS A 511 11.65 6.00 -3.38
N LEU A 512 11.56 6.87 -4.39
CA LEU A 512 12.59 6.92 -5.44
C LEU A 512 13.87 7.61 -4.96
N ASP A 513 15.03 7.03 -5.24
CA ASP A 513 16.35 7.67 -5.00
C ASP A 513 16.45 9.05 -5.69
N ALA A 514 15.98 9.11 -6.94
CA ALA A 514 16.01 10.33 -7.74
C ALA A 514 15.16 11.48 -7.13
N ASP A 515 14.13 11.15 -6.34
CA ASP A 515 13.32 12.12 -5.59
C ASP A 515 12.58 11.43 -4.42
N ASN A 516 13.16 11.55 -3.23
CA ASN A 516 12.64 10.95 -2.00
C ASN A 516 11.27 11.51 -1.54
N THR A 517 10.65 12.44 -2.29
CA THR A 517 9.26 12.86 -2.07
C THR A 517 8.24 12.05 -2.87
N ILE A 518 8.69 11.24 -3.84
CA ILE A 518 7.87 10.35 -4.65
C ILE A 518 7.95 8.95 -4.03
N CYS A 519 6.89 8.57 -3.32
CA CYS A 519 6.78 7.29 -2.61
C CYS A 519 5.46 6.60 -2.92
N ASP A 520 5.44 5.27 -2.78
CA ASP A 520 4.24 4.45 -2.83
C ASP A 520 4.26 3.40 -1.71
N THR A 521 3.09 2.87 -1.36
CA THR A 521 2.92 1.91 -0.27
C THR A 521 2.17 0.68 -0.74
N ALA A 522 2.57 -0.49 -0.25
CA ALA A 522 1.90 -1.75 -0.52
C ALA A 522 1.80 -2.61 0.75
N VAL A 523 0.92 -3.60 0.70
CA VAL A 523 0.69 -4.56 1.78
C VAL A 523 1.30 -5.90 1.41
N VAL A 524 2.11 -6.45 2.31
CA VAL A 524 2.59 -7.83 2.25
C VAL A 524 1.83 -8.70 3.25
N THR A 525 1.25 -9.79 2.75
CA THR A 525 0.58 -10.80 3.58
C THR A 525 1.56 -11.90 3.98
N ILE A 526 1.79 -12.05 5.28
CA ILE A 526 2.69 -13.03 5.89
C ILE A 526 1.88 -13.99 6.75
N VAL A 527 2.14 -15.29 6.62
CA VAL A 527 1.50 -16.32 7.45
C VAL A 527 2.55 -16.99 8.32
N VAL A 528 2.37 -16.88 9.64
CA VAL A 528 3.15 -17.62 10.64
C VAL A 528 2.32 -18.81 11.08
N GLY A 529 2.87 -20.01 10.89
CA GLY A 529 2.16 -21.26 11.19
C GLY A 529 2.06 -21.51 12.68
N ALA A 530 1.22 -22.48 13.07
CA ALA A 530 1.23 -22.98 14.43
C ALA A 530 2.57 -23.67 14.70
N CYS A 531 3.01 -23.68 15.96
CA CYS A 531 4.27 -24.32 16.32
C CYS A 531 4.30 -25.81 15.88
N LEU A 532 3.16 -26.50 16.07
CA LEU A 532 2.94 -27.91 15.75
C LEU A 532 3.09 -28.25 14.25
N ASP A 533 2.88 -27.28 13.35
CA ASP A 533 2.99 -27.49 11.91
C ASP A 533 4.45 -27.78 11.45
N PHE A 534 5.43 -27.61 12.33
CA PHE A 534 6.85 -27.73 12.03
C PHE A 534 7.49 -28.89 12.79
N PRO A 535 7.81 -30.02 12.11
CA PRO A 535 8.27 -31.25 12.77
C PRO A 535 9.62 -31.14 13.50
N THR A 536 10.37 -30.05 13.29
CA THR A 536 11.68 -29.82 13.92
C THR A 536 11.60 -28.89 15.13
N ASN A 537 10.42 -28.34 15.42
CA ASN A 537 10.21 -27.53 16.62
C ASN A 537 10.09 -28.40 17.85
N ASP A 538 10.19 -27.78 19.01
CA ASP A 538 9.95 -28.34 20.34
C ASP A 538 8.96 -27.36 20.97
N CYS A 539 7.67 -27.67 20.86
CA CYS A 539 6.60 -26.70 21.09
C CYS A 539 6.16 -26.60 22.55
N ASP A 540 6.36 -27.65 23.33
CA ASP A 540 6.14 -27.70 24.78
C ASP A 540 7.43 -27.42 25.57
N GLY A 541 8.61 -27.46 24.92
CA GLY A 541 9.89 -27.07 25.50
C GLY A 541 10.51 -28.14 26.38
N ASP A 542 10.17 -29.41 26.15
CA ASP A 542 10.62 -30.56 26.95
C ASP A 542 12.01 -31.10 26.51
N GLY A 543 12.49 -30.66 25.34
CA GLY A 543 13.75 -31.05 24.74
C GLY A 543 13.66 -32.12 23.65
N VAL A 544 12.46 -32.55 23.26
CA VAL A 544 12.17 -33.42 22.12
C VAL A 544 11.53 -32.59 21.00
N ILE A 545 11.83 -32.94 19.74
CA ILE A 545 11.27 -32.22 18.58
C ILE A 545 9.97 -32.88 18.15
N ASN A 546 8.96 -32.13 17.70
CA ASN A 546 7.63 -32.61 17.28
C ASN A 546 7.64 -33.86 16.36
N SER A 547 8.66 -34.06 15.53
CA SER A 547 8.79 -35.25 14.65
C SER A 547 9.27 -36.52 15.37
N ALA A 548 9.94 -36.34 16.50
CA ALA A 548 10.39 -37.39 17.40
C ALA A 548 9.51 -37.47 18.65
N ASP A 549 8.66 -36.46 18.83
CA ASP A 549 7.72 -36.28 19.93
C ASP A 549 6.68 -37.40 19.88
N GLN A 550 6.70 -38.24 20.91
CA GLN A 550 5.72 -39.30 21.05
C GLN A 550 4.41 -38.75 21.62
N CYS A 551 4.48 -37.61 22.32
CA CYS A 551 3.43 -36.97 23.08
C CYS A 551 3.34 -35.45 22.84
N GLU A 552 2.73 -35.06 21.73
CA GLU A 552 2.67 -33.65 21.32
C GLU A 552 2.02 -32.75 22.38
N GLY A 553 2.81 -31.90 23.05
CA GLY A 553 2.35 -30.97 24.09
C GLY A 553 2.74 -31.33 25.52
N PHE A 554 3.43 -32.47 25.74
CA PHE A 554 3.83 -32.94 27.06
C PHE A 554 5.28 -33.46 27.06
N ASN A 555 5.81 -33.72 28.26
CA ASN A 555 7.20 -34.11 28.42
C ASN A 555 7.44 -35.60 28.13
N ASP A 556 8.10 -35.91 27.02
CA ASP A 556 8.47 -37.25 26.55
C ASP A 556 9.40 -38.03 27.50
N LEU A 557 9.98 -37.37 28.50
CA LEU A 557 10.82 -37.99 29.54
C LEU A 557 10.04 -38.36 30.81
N ALA A 558 8.77 -38.00 30.90
CA ALA A 558 7.85 -38.45 31.94
C ALA A 558 7.25 -39.79 31.50
N ASP A 559 7.38 -40.82 32.33
CA ASP A 559 7.02 -42.23 32.08
C ASP A 559 6.80 -42.86 33.47
N ALA A 560 5.63 -42.60 34.04
CA ALA A 560 5.28 -42.84 35.44
C ALA A 560 5.10 -44.34 35.74
N ASP A 561 4.54 -45.10 34.79
CA ASP A 561 4.36 -46.54 34.89
C ASP A 561 5.56 -47.37 34.33
N GLY A 562 6.42 -46.74 33.52
CA GLY A 562 7.66 -47.31 32.99
C GLY A 562 7.49 -48.15 31.73
N ASP A 563 6.40 -48.01 30.97
CA ASP A 563 6.08 -48.82 29.80
C ASP A 563 6.68 -48.30 28.47
N LEU A 564 7.32 -47.12 28.51
CA LEU A 564 7.96 -46.40 27.40
C LEU A 564 6.99 -45.61 26.49
N VAL A 565 5.73 -45.42 26.89
CA VAL A 565 4.83 -44.38 26.40
C VAL A 565 4.91 -43.19 27.35
N PRO A 566 5.20 -41.97 26.88
CA PRO A 566 5.26 -40.84 27.77
C PRO A 566 3.90 -40.43 28.32
N ASP A 567 3.87 -40.07 29.60
CA ASP A 567 2.65 -39.76 30.38
C ASP A 567 1.62 -39.00 29.54
N GLY A 568 1.90 -37.81 29.00
CA GLY A 568 0.85 -37.02 28.35
C GLY A 568 0.11 -37.63 27.12
N CYS A 569 0.56 -38.77 26.58
CA CYS A 569 -0.09 -39.51 25.48
C CYS A 569 -0.20 -41.00 25.77
N ASP A 570 0.24 -41.40 26.96
CA ASP A 570 -0.30 -42.60 27.54
C ASP A 570 -1.80 -42.34 27.80
N LEU A 571 -2.55 -43.41 27.65
CA LEU A 571 -4.00 -43.37 27.79
C LEU A 571 -4.41 -43.88 29.17
N ASP A 572 -3.44 -44.24 30.02
CA ASP A 572 -3.58 -44.76 31.38
C ASP A 572 -2.19 -44.59 32.07
N ASP A 573 -1.78 -43.34 32.34
CA ASP A 573 -0.39 -42.94 32.68
C ASP A 573 0.18 -43.66 33.92
N ASP A 574 -0.68 -44.23 34.77
CA ASP A 574 -0.29 -45.02 35.92
C ASP A 574 -0.74 -46.50 35.89
N ASN A 575 -1.35 -46.92 34.77
CA ASN A 575 -1.76 -48.28 34.43
C ASN A 575 -2.73 -48.90 35.44
N ASP A 576 -3.59 -48.07 36.03
CA ASP A 576 -4.55 -48.48 37.05
C ASP A 576 -5.86 -49.05 36.44
N GLY A 577 -6.02 -48.90 35.13
CA GLY A 577 -7.11 -49.44 34.33
C GLY A 577 -8.24 -48.46 33.98
N LEU A 578 -8.08 -47.18 34.33
CA LEU A 578 -8.87 -46.06 33.83
C LEU A 578 -8.09 -45.32 32.73
N LEU A 579 -8.70 -44.35 32.05
CA LEU A 579 -7.99 -43.58 31.01
C LEU A 579 -7.81 -42.14 31.46
N ASP A 580 -6.70 -41.47 31.14
CA ASP A 580 -6.43 -40.10 31.65
C ASP A 580 -7.48 -39.07 31.20
N THR A 581 -8.17 -39.33 30.09
CA THR A 581 -9.34 -38.55 29.63
C THR A 581 -10.54 -38.57 30.60
N ILE A 582 -10.57 -39.56 31.50
CA ILE A 582 -11.54 -39.73 32.57
C ILE A 582 -11.04 -39.02 33.86
N GLU A 583 -9.74 -38.69 33.92
CA GLU A 583 -9.04 -38.23 35.13
C GLU A 583 -8.64 -36.74 35.12
N GLN A 584 -8.73 -36.04 33.97
CA GLN A 584 -8.37 -34.61 33.88
C GLN A 584 -9.49 -33.62 34.30
N GLY A 585 -9.49 -33.24 35.59
CA GLY A 585 -9.82 -31.92 36.18
C GLY A 585 -10.92 -31.03 35.57
N THR A 586 -12.03 -30.91 36.32
CA THR A 586 -13.11 -29.90 36.47
C THR A 586 -13.35 -28.70 35.54
N THR A 587 -12.50 -28.28 34.60
CA THR A 587 -12.84 -27.22 33.62
C THR A 587 -12.23 -27.43 32.24
N ILE A 588 -13.06 -27.40 31.18
CA ILE A 588 -12.66 -27.55 29.78
C ILE A 588 -13.10 -26.34 28.95
N ASN A 589 -12.24 -25.84 28.06
CA ASN A 589 -12.57 -24.76 27.12
C ASN A 589 -13.28 -25.31 25.88
N ALA A 590 -14.48 -25.87 26.08
CA ALA A 590 -15.24 -26.51 25.02
C ALA A 590 -16.69 -26.05 25.03
N GLN A 591 -17.33 -26.04 23.86
CA GLN A 591 -18.78 -25.94 23.79
C GLN A 591 -19.43 -27.18 24.44
N PRO A 592 -20.70 -27.10 24.85
CA PRO A 592 -21.47 -28.29 25.16
C PRO A 592 -21.42 -29.30 24.00
N ALA A 593 -21.18 -30.57 24.31
CA ALA A 593 -21.10 -31.64 23.33
C ALA A 593 -22.52 -32.03 22.84
N CYS A 594 -23.04 -31.27 21.87
CA CYS A 594 -24.37 -31.48 21.31
C CYS A 594 -24.44 -32.64 20.30
N GLY A 595 -25.61 -33.28 20.19
CA GLY A 595 -25.93 -34.24 19.13
C GLY A 595 -26.52 -35.57 19.58
N GLY A 596 -26.69 -35.79 20.89
CA GLY A 596 -27.21 -37.03 21.49
C GLY A 596 -28.33 -36.84 22.51
N GLU A 597 -28.62 -35.60 22.89
CA GLU A 597 -29.54 -35.23 23.94
C GLU A 597 -31.02 -35.36 23.54
N THR A 598 -31.88 -35.41 24.54
CA THR A 598 -33.33 -35.30 24.34
C THR A 598 -33.76 -33.84 24.40
N VAL A 599 -34.18 -33.30 23.25
CA VAL A 599 -34.76 -31.95 23.16
C VAL A 599 -36.20 -31.96 23.70
N LEU A 600 -36.54 -30.99 24.55
CA LEU A 600 -37.89 -30.77 25.07
C LEU A 600 -38.49 -29.46 24.53
N ASP A 601 -39.65 -29.56 23.92
CA ASP A 601 -40.39 -28.47 23.28
C ASP A 601 -41.68 -28.13 24.07
N PHE A 602 -41.72 -26.94 24.67
CA PHE A 602 -42.85 -26.49 25.48
C PHE A 602 -43.94 -25.73 24.69
N SER A 603 -43.87 -25.73 23.35
CA SER A 603 -44.79 -24.95 22.50
C SER A 603 -46.25 -25.42 22.50
N ASN A 604 -46.51 -26.64 22.97
CA ASN A 604 -47.87 -27.17 23.07
C ASN A 604 -48.59 -26.62 24.31
N ALA A 605 -49.84 -26.19 24.11
CA ALA A 605 -50.67 -25.73 25.22
C ALA A 605 -50.83 -26.81 26.31
N PHE A 606 -50.55 -26.41 27.56
CA PHE A 606 -50.67 -27.28 28.71
C PHE A 606 -52.12 -27.42 29.21
N THR A 607 -52.35 -28.45 30.02
CA THR A 607 -53.61 -28.67 30.74
C THR A 607 -53.34 -28.93 32.21
N GLU A 608 -54.26 -28.54 33.09
CA GLU A 608 -54.16 -28.87 34.51
C GLU A 608 -54.50 -30.36 34.77
N GLU A 609 -53.66 -31.04 35.54
CA GLU A 609 -53.88 -32.44 35.92
C GLU A 609 -55.00 -32.59 36.98
N PRO A 610 -55.67 -33.76 37.04
CA PRO A 610 -56.68 -34.02 38.06
C PRO A 610 -56.11 -33.96 39.48
N GLY A 611 -56.46 -32.91 40.24
CA GLY A 611 -55.95 -32.73 41.61
C GLY A 611 -55.82 -31.27 42.05
N GLY A 612 -55.77 -30.32 41.10
CA GLY A 612 -55.82 -28.88 41.37
C GLY A 612 -57.23 -28.30 41.48
N ASP A 613 -57.38 -27.00 41.22
CA ASP A 613 -58.63 -26.26 41.38
C ASP A 613 -59.56 -26.29 40.15
N GLY A 614 -59.07 -26.78 39.01
CA GLY A 614 -59.82 -26.94 37.76
C GLY A 614 -59.84 -25.69 36.87
N ASP A 615 -59.05 -24.66 37.16
CA ASP A 615 -58.83 -23.49 36.32
C ASP A 615 -57.38 -23.41 35.82
N VAL A 616 -57.19 -23.63 34.52
CA VAL A 616 -55.87 -23.61 33.85
C VAL A 616 -55.22 -22.21 33.82
N ASN A 617 -55.88 -21.17 34.33
CA ASN A 617 -55.36 -19.80 34.40
C ASN A 617 -54.99 -19.37 35.83
N THR A 618 -55.17 -20.25 36.83
CA THR A 618 -54.66 -20.08 38.19
C THR A 618 -53.45 -20.98 38.37
N PHE A 619 -52.43 -20.46 39.05
CA PHE A 619 -51.13 -21.11 39.21
C PHE A 619 -50.75 -21.11 40.69
N LEU A 620 -51.23 -22.12 41.41
CA LEU A 620 -51.16 -22.22 42.86
C LEU A 620 -50.17 -23.31 43.30
N LEU A 621 -49.74 -23.20 44.55
CA LEU A 621 -48.82 -24.16 45.17
C LEU A 621 -49.39 -25.59 45.14
N ASN A 622 -48.58 -26.54 44.70
CA ASN A 622 -48.85 -27.97 44.46
C ASN A 622 -49.75 -28.29 43.25
N GLU A 623 -50.12 -27.32 42.42
CA GLU A 623 -50.81 -27.61 41.16
C GLU A 623 -49.83 -28.22 40.14
N VAL A 624 -50.36 -29.09 39.29
CA VAL A 624 -49.60 -29.85 38.30
C VAL A 624 -50.17 -29.58 36.91
N PHE A 625 -49.31 -29.14 35.99
CA PHE A 625 -49.68 -28.83 34.61
C PHE A 625 -48.98 -29.80 33.66
N ARG A 626 -49.77 -30.48 32.82
CA ARG A 626 -49.26 -31.37 31.78
C ARG A 626 -48.99 -30.59 30.50
N PHE A 627 -47.72 -30.56 30.10
CA PHE A 627 -47.27 -30.16 28.78
C PHE A 627 -47.18 -31.41 27.90
N PRO A 628 -48.08 -31.57 26.90
CA PRO A 628 -48.15 -32.78 26.11
C PRO A 628 -47.09 -32.80 25.01
N ASN A 629 -46.52 -33.97 24.73
CA ASN A 629 -45.53 -34.19 23.66
C ASN A 629 -44.35 -33.20 23.69
N VAL A 630 -43.77 -32.97 24.86
CA VAL A 630 -42.52 -32.20 24.97
C VAL A 630 -41.39 -32.88 24.20
N SER A 631 -41.44 -34.20 24.05
CA SER A 631 -40.62 -34.98 23.13
C SER A 631 -41.46 -36.15 22.60
N PRO A 632 -41.15 -36.77 21.45
CA PRO A 632 -41.98 -37.85 20.89
C PRO A 632 -42.29 -38.98 21.90
N GLY A 633 -43.55 -39.04 22.36
CA GLY A 633 -44.01 -40.05 23.32
C GLY A 633 -43.81 -39.70 24.79
N ILE A 634 -43.33 -38.50 25.12
CA ILE A 634 -43.06 -38.01 26.48
C ILE A 634 -43.88 -36.74 26.73
N ASP A 635 -44.57 -36.68 27.87
CA ASP A 635 -45.15 -35.45 28.41
C ASP A 635 -44.32 -34.96 29.61
N ALA A 636 -44.33 -33.66 29.90
CA ALA A 636 -43.80 -33.11 31.15
C ALA A 636 -44.95 -32.71 32.08
N LEU A 637 -44.92 -33.20 33.31
CA LEU A 637 -45.80 -32.74 34.39
C LEU A 637 -45.04 -31.70 35.21
N VAL A 638 -45.42 -30.44 35.09
CA VAL A 638 -44.80 -29.31 35.78
C VAL A 638 -45.58 -29.01 37.04
N THR A 639 -44.98 -29.28 38.19
CA THR A 639 -45.56 -29.02 39.51
C THR A 639 -45.00 -27.71 40.06
N ILE A 640 -45.86 -26.85 40.61
CA ILE A 640 -45.42 -25.67 41.37
C ILE A 640 -45.13 -26.10 42.81
N VAL A 641 -43.86 -26.20 43.18
CA VAL A 641 -43.42 -26.82 44.44
C VAL A 641 -43.32 -25.82 45.59
N ASP A 642 -42.87 -24.61 45.31
CA ASP A 642 -42.71 -23.55 46.31
C ASP A 642 -42.94 -22.17 45.66
N ILE A 643 -43.47 -21.23 46.44
CA ILE A 643 -43.67 -19.84 46.03
C ILE A 643 -43.25 -18.94 47.19
N VAL A 644 -42.16 -18.20 47.00
CA VAL A 644 -41.64 -17.27 48.00
C VAL A 644 -41.75 -15.85 47.49
N ASN A 645 -42.52 -15.02 48.19
CA ASN A 645 -42.66 -13.58 47.92
C ASN A 645 -43.08 -13.21 46.48
N ALA A 646 -43.69 -14.15 45.76
CA ALA A 646 -44.05 -14.02 44.36
C ALA A 646 -45.47 -14.52 44.06
N THR A 647 -45.96 -14.23 42.86
CA THR A 647 -47.14 -14.85 42.23
C THR A 647 -46.81 -15.12 40.76
N ILE A 648 -47.53 -16.03 40.12
CA ILE A 648 -47.30 -16.40 38.70
C ILE A 648 -48.47 -15.85 37.88
N PRO A 649 -48.30 -14.78 37.07
CA PRO A 649 -49.35 -14.28 36.19
C PRO A 649 -49.54 -15.13 34.93
N ASN A 650 -48.45 -15.75 34.45
CA ASN A 650 -48.44 -16.62 33.28
C ASN A 650 -47.41 -17.73 33.50
N LEU A 651 -47.82 -18.99 33.34
CA LEU A 651 -46.93 -20.14 33.51
C LEU A 651 -45.97 -20.33 32.32
N ASP A 652 -46.40 -19.95 31.12
CA ASP A 652 -45.59 -20.12 29.92
C ASP A 652 -45.98 -19.11 28.81
N ASP A 653 -45.11 -18.14 28.52
CA ASP A 653 -45.31 -17.13 27.48
C ASP A 653 -44.86 -17.63 26.10
N ASN A 654 -45.84 -18.03 25.30
CA ASN A 654 -45.65 -18.54 23.95
C ASN A 654 -45.67 -17.47 22.83
N THR A 655 -45.46 -16.19 23.14
CA THR A 655 -45.50 -15.09 22.13
C THR A 655 -44.23 -14.93 21.28
N GLY A 656 -43.10 -15.47 21.73
CA GLY A 656 -41.80 -15.57 21.05
C GLY A 656 -41.04 -16.79 21.58
N ASP A 657 -39.99 -17.28 20.91
CA ASP A 657 -39.21 -18.46 21.34
C ASP A 657 -40.07 -19.58 21.94
N ILE A 658 -41.12 -19.97 21.21
CA ILE A 658 -42.26 -20.75 21.70
C ILE A 658 -41.89 -22.13 22.24
N ASN A 659 -40.69 -22.63 21.94
CA ASN A 659 -40.25 -23.94 22.41
C ASN A 659 -39.69 -23.88 23.84
N TYR A 660 -39.45 -22.68 24.39
CA TYR A 660 -38.86 -22.46 25.71
C TYR A 660 -39.94 -22.44 26.78
N PHE A 661 -39.60 -22.87 28.00
CA PHE A 661 -40.45 -22.66 29.17
C PHE A 661 -40.22 -21.25 29.72
N LYS A 662 -41.23 -20.38 29.64
CA LYS A 662 -41.09 -18.95 29.94
C LYS A 662 -42.12 -18.41 30.91
N PRO A 663 -41.97 -18.69 32.22
CA PRO A 663 -42.89 -18.19 33.23
C PRO A 663 -42.69 -16.70 33.48
N GLU A 664 -43.80 -16.01 33.70
CA GLU A 664 -43.82 -14.67 34.29
C GLU A 664 -43.95 -14.81 35.81
N ILE A 665 -43.10 -14.11 36.55
CA ILE A 665 -43.12 -14.06 38.01
C ILE A 665 -43.34 -12.62 38.45
N GLU A 666 -44.46 -12.38 39.14
CA GLU A 666 -44.77 -11.08 39.75
C GLU A 666 -44.21 -11.02 41.17
N LEU A 667 -43.35 -10.02 41.40
CA LEU A 667 -42.66 -9.74 42.65
C LEU A 667 -43.48 -8.76 43.48
N ASN A 668 -44.06 -9.20 44.60
CA ASN A 668 -45.10 -8.44 45.30
C ASN A 668 -44.56 -7.40 46.30
N GLY A 669 -43.93 -6.33 45.81
CA GLY A 669 -43.56 -5.15 46.61
C GLY A 669 -42.53 -5.44 47.70
N LEU A 670 -41.30 -5.71 47.29
CA LEU A 670 -40.23 -6.27 48.12
C LEU A 670 -39.27 -5.20 48.65
N ILE A 671 -38.65 -5.45 49.79
CA ILE A 671 -37.62 -4.56 50.36
C ILE A 671 -36.20 -5.07 50.09
N SER A 672 -35.22 -4.17 50.21
CA SER A 672 -33.80 -4.49 50.09
C SER A 672 -33.42 -5.71 50.95
N GLY A 673 -32.83 -6.71 50.32
CA GLY A 673 -32.40 -7.98 50.92
C GLY A 673 -33.39 -9.13 50.76
N ASP A 674 -34.64 -8.87 50.36
CA ASP A 674 -35.62 -9.92 50.11
C ASP A 674 -35.21 -10.78 48.90
N ARG A 675 -35.51 -12.08 48.97
CA ARG A 675 -35.50 -13.02 47.84
C ARG A 675 -36.93 -13.38 47.49
N ALA A 676 -37.20 -13.50 46.19
CA ALA A 676 -38.46 -13.99 45.67
C ALA A 676 -38.21 -14.97 44.54
N TYR A 677 -38.89 -16.10 44.55
CA TYR A 677 -38.73 -17.15 43.55
C TYR A 677 -39.95 -18.06 43.48
N VAL A 678 -40.05 -18.80 42.39
CA VAL A 678 -40.97 -19.94 42.24
C VAL A 678 -40.14 -21.18 41.93
N GLU A 679 -40.46 -22.28 42.60
CA GLU A 679 -39.86 -23.59 42.31
C GLU A 679 -40.79 -24.42 41.43
N TYR A 680 -40.23 -24.95 40.34
CA TYR A 680 -40.90 -25.84 39.42
C TYR A 680 -40.22 -27.21 39.42
N ASN A 681 -41.01 -28.27 39.55
CA ASN A 681 -40.55 -29.64 39.35
C ASN A 681 -41.17 -30.21 38.08
N PHE A 682 -40.32 -30.62 37.15
CA PHE A 682 -40.67 -31.27 35.90
C PHE A 682 -40.57 -32.78 36.11
N GLN A 683 -41.67 -33.51 35.95
CA GLN A 683 -41.68 -34.96 35.94
C GLN A 683 -41.91 -35.46 34.51
N PHE A 684 -40.99 -36.26 33.98
CA PHE A 684 -41.10 -36.80 32.63
C PHE A 684 -41.87 -38.11 32.65
N VAL A 685 -42.93 -38.19 31.85
CA VAL A 685 -43.85 -39.33 31.87
C VAL A 685 -44.19 -39.80 30.46
N GLN A 686 -44.53 -41.09 30.32
CA GLN A 686 -45.04 -41.62 29.07
C GLN A 686 -46.33 -40.88 28.68
N SER A 687 -46.41 -40.42 27.43
CA SER A 687 -47.47 -39.52 26.97
C SER A 687 -48.88 -40.03 27.29
N GLY A 688 -49.69 -39.14 27.86
CA GLY A 688 -51.06 -39.41 28.33
C GLY A 688 -51.15 -40.23 29.62
N THR A 689 -50.04 -40.49 30.31
CA THR A 689 -50.01 -41.26 31.57
C THR A 689 -49.25 -40.50 32.67
N SER A 690 -49.13 -41.11 33.86
CA SER A 690 -48.27 -40.66 34.97
C SER A 690 -47.09 -41.62 35.21
N THR A 691 -46.80 -42.49 34.24
CA THR A 691 -45.70 -43.47 34.35
C THR A 691 -44.37 -42.76 34.07
N PRO A 692 -43.42 -42.70 35.01
CA PRO A 692 -42.15 -42.02 34.82
C PRO A 692 -41.35 -42.57 33.64
N VAL A 693 -40.67 -41.69 32.92
CA VAL A 693 -39.72 -42.01 31.85
C VAL A 693 -38.38 -41.39 32.22
N VAL A 694 -37.32 -42.19 32.21
CA VAL A 694 -35.95 -41.72 32.38
C VAL A 694 -35.48 -41.13 31.04
N ILE A 695 -35.07 -39.87 31.06
CA ILE A 695 -34.42 -39.20 29.95
C ILE A 695 -32.91 -39.43 30.08
N PRO A 696 -32.26 -40.08 29.10
CA PRO A 696 -30.84 -40.43 29.20
C PRO A 696 -29.92 -39.21 29.34
N GLU A 697 -30.23 -38.13 28.63
CA GLU A 697 -29.44 -36.90 28.64
C GLU A 697 -30.33 -35.71 28.31
N ILE A 698 -30.18 -34.64 29.09
CA ILE A 698 -30.88 -33.37 28.89
C ILE A 698 -29.93 -32.20 29.13
N PHE A 699 -30.05 -31.20 28.26
CA PHE A 699 -29.44 -29.88 28.47
C PHE A 699 -30.51 -28.88 28.89
N VAL A 700 -30.16 -28.01 29.83
CA VAL A 700 -31.04 -26.93 30.30
C VAL A 700 -30.27 -25.63 30.26
N ASN A 701 -30.68 -24.73 29.38
CA ASN A 701 -30.08 -23.41 29.21
C ASN A 701 -30.96 -22.36 29.86
N PHE A 702 -30.35 -21.56 30.71
CA PHE A 702 -30.98 -20.41 31.33
C PHE A 702 -30.51 -19.18 30.56
N ASN A 703 -31.47 -18.49 29.95
CA ASN A 703 -31.23 -17.44 28.98
C ASN A 703 -31.61 -16.07 29.54
N ASP A 704 -30.79 -15.06 29.22
CA ASP A 704 -31.00 -13.65 29.56
C ASP A 704 -31.07 -13.39 31.08
N ILE A 705 -30.16 -13.99 31.84
CA ILE A 705 -30.12 -13.85 33.30
C ILE A 705 -29.49 -12.51 33.65
N ASP A 706 -30.35 -11.50 33.76
CA ASP A 706 -29.92 -10.11 33.84
C ASP A 706 -30.41 -9.42 35.11
N GLY A 707 -29.98 -8.18 35.32
CA GLY A 707 -30.37 -7.45 36.51
C GLY A 707 -30.50 -5.98 36.23
N ASN A 708 -30.65 -5.20 37.29
CA ASN A 708 -30.49 -3.75 37.22
C ASN A 708 -30.02 -3.24 38.58
N THR A 709 -30.08 -1.93 38.79
CA THR A 709 -29.64 -1.32 40.04
C THR A 709 -30.47 -1.71 41.26
N ASP A 710 -31.70 -2.18 41.06
CA ASP A 710 -32.67 -2.44 42.13
C ASP A 710 -32.91 -3.92 42.40
N LEU A 711 -32.61 -4.81 41.45
CA LEU A 711 -32.76 -6.26 41.61
C LEU A 711 -31.75 -7.03 40.75
N MET A 712 -31.41 -8.24 41.18
CA MET A 712 -30.55 -9.21 40.48
C MET A 712 -31.37 -10.47 40.25
N GLU A 713 -31.41 -10.97 39.02
CA GLU A 713 -31.96 -12.31 38.75
C GLU A 713 -31.08 -13.39 39.38
N GLN A 714 -31.76 -14.41 39.91
CA GLN A 714 -31.15 -15.60 40.46
C GLN A 714 -31.90 -16.81 39.90
N ASN A 715 -31.17 -17.71 39.24
CA ASN A 715 -31.72 -18.95 38.73
C ASN A 715 -31.02 -20.12 39.40
N TRP A 716 -31.80 -21.04 39.96
CA TRP A 716 -31.33 -22.24 40.63
C TRP A 716 -31.58 -23.46 39.75
N THR A 717 -30.60 -24.32 39.69
CA THR A 717 -30.67 -25.63 39.04
C THR A 717 -30.17 -26.69 40.01
N GLN A 718 -30.78 -27.89 39.94
CA GLN A 718 -30.21 -29.07 40.58
C GLN A 718 -28.76 -29.25 40.08
N TYR A 719 -27.87 -29.81 40.90
CA TYR A 719 -26.46 -29.93 40.50
C TYR A 719 -26.31 -30.66 39.16
N PRO A 720 -25.70 -30.00 38.17
CA PRO A 720 -25.45 -30.62 36.88
C PRO A 720 -24.15 -31.42 36.93
N ILE A 721 -24.00 -32.36 35.99
CA ILE A 721 -22.69 -33.00 35.78
C ILE A 721 -21.66 -32.00 35.25
N SER A 722 -22.14 -31.01 34.48
CA SER A 722 -21.33 -29.90 34.00
C SER A 722 -22.20 -28.70 33.66
N TYR A 723 -21.65 -27.50 33.75
CA TYR A 723 -22.29 -26.29 33.21
C TYR A 723 -21.32 -25.49 32.35
N THR A 724 -21.84 -24.80 31.33
CA THR A 724 -21.05 -24.03 30.36
C THR A 724 -21.48 -22.58 30.32
N THR A 725 -20.50 -21.67 30.28
CA THR A 725 -20.69 -20.22 30.20
C THR A 725 -19.77 -19.60 29.15
N ASP A 726 -19.97 -18.33 28.84
CA ASP A 726 -18.98 -17.53 28.12
C ASP A 726 -17.79 -17.16 29.03
N ASN A 727 -16.63 -16.83 28.46
CA ASN A 727 -15.43 -16.45 29.20
C ASN A 727 -14.82 -15.15 28.62
N PRO A 728 -14.99 -13.99 29.27
CA PRO A 728 -15.66 -13.79 30.55
C PRO A 728 -17.20 -13.87 30.43
N THR A 729 -17.85 -14.33 31.49
CA THR A 729 -19.31 -14.21 31.70
C THR A 729 -19.62 -13.07 32.68
N ASP A 730 -20.79 -12.47 32.54
CA ASP A 730 -21.35 -11.48 33.47
C ASP A 730 -22.09 -12.14 34.66
N LEU A 731 -22.17 -13.47 34.68
CA LEU A 731 -22.79 -14.24 35.76
C LEU A 731 -21.78 -14.59 36.83
N THR A 732 -22.28 -14.72 38.07
CA THR A 732 -21.52 -15.26 39.18
C THR A 732 -22.23 -16.47 39.77
N PHE A 733 -21.47 -17.51 40.07
CA PHE A 733 -22.02 -18.78 40.57
C PHE A 733 -21.81 -18.91 42.07
N SER A 734 -22.83 -19.44 42.76
CA SER A 734 -22.78 -19.77 44.19
C SER A 734 -23.52 -21.06 44.43
N SER A 735 -23.27 -21.71 45.57
CA SER A 735 -23.98 -22.93 45.98
C SER A 735 -24.75 -22.72 47.29
N GLU A 736 -25.99 -23.20 47.33
CA GLU A 736 -26.81 -23.35 48.55
C GLU A 736 -27.64 -24.65 48.46
N GLY A 737 -26.97 -25.81 48.25
CA GLY A 737 -27.65 -27.09 47.96
C GLY A 737 -28.26 -27.16 46.54
N TRP A 738 -27.90 -26.18 45.71
CA TRP A 738 -28.32 -25.92 44.34
C TRP A 738 -27.18 -25.15 43.69
N LEU A 739 -26.96 -25.32 42.39
CA LEU A 739 -26.14 -24.37 41.64
C LEU A 739 -26.98 -23.11 41.37
N ILE A 740 -26.45 -21.95 41.72
CA ILE A 740 -27.13 -20.66 41.61
C ILE A 740 -26.35 -19.75 40.68
N ALA A 741 -26.95 -19.37 39.55
CA ALA A 741 -26.45 -18.30 38.70
C ALA A 741 -27.04 -16.96 39.17
N ASN A 742 -26.17 -16.00 39.47
CA ASN A 742 -26.54 -14.66 39.91
C ASN A 742 -26.14 -13.65 38.83
N SER A 743 -27.08 -12.82 38.40
CA SER A 743 -26.79 -11.75 37.44
C SER A 743 -26.07 -10.57 38.09
N GLY A 744 -25.41 -9.76 37.26
CA GLY A 744 -24.90 -8.45 37.64
C GLY A 744 -26.00 -7.39 37.80
N ASN A 745 -25.62 -6.12 37.71
CA ASN A 745 -26.55 -4.98 37.79
C ASN A 745 -26.86 -4.36 36.41
N ILE A 746 -26.62 -5.11 35.34
CA ILE A 746 -26.79 -4.69 33.95
C ILE A 746 -28.01 -5.40 33.37
N ASN A 747 -28.86 -4.63 32.68
CA ASN A 747 -30.03 -5.15 31.99
C ASN A 747 -29.70 -5.34 30.51
N TYR A 748 -29.95 -6.54 29.99
CA TYR A 748 -29.83 -6.92 28.61
C TYR A 748 -31.24 -6.98 27.98
N PRO A 749 -31.45 -6.43 26.77
CA PRO A 749 -32.77 -6.52 26.15
C PRO A 749 -32.99 -7.90 25.55
N GLY A 750 -34.07 -8.57 25.94
CA GLY A 750 -34.51 -9.81 25.30
C GLY A 750 -35.19 -10.76 26.27
N SER A 751 -35.24 -12.02 25.85
CA SER A 751 -35.44 -13.22 26.69
C SER A 751 -34.96 -14.48 25.96
N SER A 752 -34.09 -14.31 24.96
CA SER A 752 -33.61 -15.34 24.03
C SER A 752 -32.16 -15.70 24.33
N ASN A 753 -31.65 -16.80 23.78
CA ASN A 753 -30.26 -17.23 23.96
C ASN A 753 -29.19 -16.38 23.22
N ASN A 754 -29.53 -15.21 22.68
CA ASN A 754 -28.64 -14.36 21.87
C ASN A 754 -27.52 -13.65 22.68
N ASN A 755 -27.75 -13.29 23.94
CA ASN A 755 -26.77 -12.60 24.78
C ASN A 755 -25.98 -13.62 25.63
N THR A 756 -25.03 -14.31 25.01
CA THR A 756 -24.32 -15.47 25.61
C THR A 756 -23.58 -15.18 26.91
N VAL A 757 -23.13 -13.95 27.12
CA VAL A 757 -22.42 -13.51 28.34
C VAL A 757 -23.28 -13.57 29.60
N VAL A 758 -24.62 -13.55 29.47
CA VAL A 758 -25.60 -13.67 30.56
C VAL A 758 -26.41 -14.97 30.48
N ASN A 759 -25.90 -15.97 29.76
CA ASN A 759 -26.51 -17.29 29.67
C ASN A 759 -25.60 -18.32 30.33
N TYR A 760 -26.19 -19.43 30.76
CA TYR A 760 -25.43 -20.64 31.06
C TYR A 760 -26.22 -21.89 30.69
N SER A 761 -25.50 -22.92 30.26
CA SER A 761 -26.04 -24.22 29.89
C SER A 761 -25.67 -25.24 30.95
N THR A 762 -26.58 -26.14 31.30
CA THR A 762 -26.32 -27.23 32.25
C THR A 762 -26.60 -28.57 31.59
N ARG A 763 -25.83 -29.59 31.96
CA ARG A 763 -25.96 -30.96 31.44
C ARG A 763 -26.34 -31.91 32.57
N HIS A 764 -27.27 -32.80 32.29
CA HIS A 764 -27.77 -33.80 33.23
C HIS A 764 -27.98 -35.14 32.54
N LEU A 765 -27.82 -36.24 33.29
CA LEU A 765 -27.99 -37.60 32.79
C LEU A 765 -29.05 -38.37 33.58
N ASN A 766 -29.72 -39.30 32.91
CA ASN A 766 -30.60 -40.31 33.50
C ASN A 766 -31.68 -39.76 34.46
N LEU A 767 -32.30 -38.63 34.11
CA LEU A 767 -33.32 -37.99 34.96
C LEU A 767 -34.73 -38.45 34.58
N SER A 768 -35.53 -38.89 35.57
CA SER A 768 -36.99 -38.99 35.43
C SER A 768 -37.75 -37.75 35.94
N SER A 769 -37.04 -36.85 36.62
CA SER A 769 -37.55 -35.59 37.11
C SER A 769 -36.41 -34.57 37.22
N TYR A 770 -36.72 -33.29 37.10
CA TYR A 770 -35.77 -32.19 37.19
C TYR A 770 -36.43 -30.99 37.87
N SER A 771 -35.71 -30.30 38.74
CA SER A 771 -36.24 -29.13 39.46
C SER A 771 -35.40 -27.88 39.17
N ILE A 772 -36.07 -26.73 39.14
CA ILE A 772 -35.44 -25.40 39.03
C ILE A 772 -36.15 -24.41 39.95
N ARG A 773 -35.44 -23.34 40.34
CA ARG A 773 -36.07 -22.12 40.85
C ARG A 773 -35.73 -20.95 39.95
N LEU A 774 -36.71 -20.10 39.70
CA LEU A 774 -36.56 -18.88 38.93
C LEU A 774 -36.99 -17.71 39.80
N GLY A 775 -36.16 -16.68 39.91
CA GLY A 775 -36.44 -15.59 40.83
C GLY A 775 -35.42 -14.46 40.84
N VAL A 776 -35.47 -13.64 41.89
CA VAL A 776 -34.59 -12.49 42.06
C VAL A 776 -34.16 -12.28 43.51
N LYS A 777 -33.05 -11.55 43.68
CA LYS A 777 -32.63 -10.90 44.91
C LYS A 777 -32.76 -9.39 44.77
N VAL A 778 -33.42 -8.77 45.74
CA VAL A 778 -33.73 -7.34 45.71
C VAL A 778 -32.58 -6.54 46.34
N ILE A 779 -31.99 -5.62 45.56
CA ILE A 779 -30.93 -4.71 46.04
C ILE A 779 -31.56 -3.49 46.72
N ASN A 780 -32.55 -2.85 46.08
CA ASN A 780 -33.27 -1.69 46.59
C ASN A 780 -34.77 -1.98 46.63
N ASN A 781 -35.53 -1.31 47.51
CA ASN A 781 -36.98 -1.53 47.60
C ASN A 781 -37.68 -1.34 46.24
N ILE A 782 -38.38 -2.36 45.78
CA ILE A 782 -39.07 -2.37 44.48
C ILE A 782 -40.60 -2.35 44.66
N PRO A 783 -41.34 -1.68 43.76
CA PRO A 783 -42.79 -1.86 43.66
C PRO A 783 -43.13 -3.25 43.09
N SER A 784 -44.43 -3.56 42.98
CA SER A 784 -44.84 -4.76 42.24
C SER A 784 -44.32 -4.72 40.80
N THR A 785 -43.61 -5.76 40.38
CA THR A 785 -43.04 -5.84 39.03
C THR A 785 -43.05 -7.27 38.53
N ILE A 786 -43.21 -7.46 37.22
CA ILE A 786 -43.22 -8.76 36.58
C ILE A 786 -41.85 -8.97 35.94
N ARG A 787 -41.27 -10.15 36.15
CA ARG A 787 -40.08 -10.64 35.48
C ARG A 787 -40.43 -11.84 34.63
N LEU A 788 -39.92 -11.84 33.40
CA LEU A 788 -40.03 -12.96 32.48
C LEU A 788 -38.72 -13.74 32.56
N HIS A 789 -38.80 -15.03 32.89
CA HIS A 789 -37.65 -15.92 32.88
C HIS A 789 -37.67 -16.78 31.61
N SER A 790 -36.51 -17.27 31.20
CA SER A 790 -36.38 -18.03 29.95
C SER A 790 -35.50 -19.26 30.09
N VAL A 791 -36.10 -20.44 29.89
CA VAL A 791 -35.44 -21.74 30.02
C VAL A 791 -35.64 -22.58 28.76
N GLU A 792 -34.55 -22.92 28.10
CA GLU A 792 -34.51 -23.73 26.89
C GLU A 792 -33.98 -25.13 27.20
N PHE A 793 -34.66 -26.17 26.73
CA PHE A 793 -34.32 -27.57 26.99
C PHE A 793 -33.76 -28.24 25.73
N GLU A 794 -32.68 -27.68 25.20
CA GLU A 794 -31.94 -28.14 24.01
C GLU A 794 -30.44 -27.93 24.25
N CYS A 795 -29.55 -28.65 23.56
CA CYS A 795 -28.14 -28.32 23.62
C CYS A 795 -27.82 -27.10 22.75
N VAL A 796 -27.21 -26.06 23.32
CA VAL A 796 -26.78 -24.86 22.59
C VAL A 796 -25.26 -24.76 22.55
N SER A 797 -24.72 -24.50 21.36
CA SER A 797 -23.28 -24.37 21.12
C SER A 797 -22.90 -22.97 20.64
N ASN A 798 -23.62 -21.94 21.11
CA ASN A 798 -23.51 -20.57 20.60
C ASN A 798 -22.65 -19.64 21.48
N PHE A 799 -22.08 -20.12 22.59
CA PHE A 799 -21.22 -19.32 23.47
C PHE A 799 -20.00 -18.77 22.71
N GLY A 800 -19.64 -17.49 22.90
CA GLY A 800 -18.59 -16.84 22.11
C GLY A 800 -17.19 -17.38 22.42
N ASN A 801 -16.92 -17.61 23.71
CA ASN A 801 -15.71 -18.22 24.25
C ASN A 801 -16.12 -19.19 25.38
N PRO A 802 -16.46 -20.44 25.05
CA PRO A 802 -17.09 -21.35 26.00
C PRO A 802 -16.10 -21.82 27.08
N LEU A 803 -16.58 -21.88 28.31
CA LEU A 803 -15.92 -22.50 29.45
C LEU A 803 -16.91 -23.46 30.10
N THR A 804 -16.64 -24.75 30.02
CA THR A 804 -17.42 -25.80 30.68
C THR A 804 -16.74 -26.20 31.97
N VAL A 805 -17.50 -26.20 33.06
CA VAL A 805 -17.10 -26.65 34.39
C VAL A 805 -17.77 -27.99 34.66
N ILE A 806 -17.00 -29.00 35.06
CA ILE A 806 -17.47 -30.31 35.55
C ILE A 806 -17.49 -30.26 37.08
N TYR A 807 -18.53 -30.79 37.72
CA TYR A 807 -18.69 -30.70 39.18
C TYR A 807 -17.96 -31.82 39.93
N ASP A 808 -17.25 -31.42 40.99
CA ASP A 808 -16.44 -32.22 41.92
C ASP A 808 -16.58 -31.50 43.27
N THR A 809 -17.25 -32.14 44.25
CA THR A 809 -17.74 -31.51 45.48
C THR A 809 -16.68 -31.47 46.57
N ASP A 810 -15.79 -32.47 46.65
CA ASP A 810 -14.74 -32.55 47.66
C ASP A 810 -13.37 -32.09 47.14
N GLU A 811 -13.28 -31.78 45.85
CA GLU A 811 -12.09 -31.31 45.13
C GLU A 811 -10.95 -32.36 45.09
N ASP A 812 -11.26 -33.66 45.12
CA ASP A 812 -10.26 -34.72 45.06
C ASP A 812 -9.78 -35.06 43.64
N GLY A 813 -10.44 -34.48 42.62
CA GLY A 813 -10.11 -34.67 41.22
C GLY A 813 -11.02 -35.66 40.50
N ILE A 814 -11.89 -36.38 41.21
CA ILE A 814 -12.88 -37.29 40.64
C ILE A 814 -14.23 -36.55 40.55
N PRO A 815 -14.83 -36.38 39.36
CA PRO A 815 -16.15 -35.78 39.26
C PRO A 815 -17.21 -36.59 40.03
N ASN A 816 -18.11 -35.93 40.77
CA ASN A 816 -19.13 -36.57 41.62
C ASN A 816 -19.95 -37.70 40.97
N HIS A 817 -20.12 -37.66 39.65
CA HIS A 817 -20.89 -38.69 38.93
C HIS A 817 -20.10 -39.99 38.67
N LEU A 818 -18.80 -39.97 38.99
CA LEU A 818 -17.83 -41.06 38.92
C LEU A 818 -17.18 -41.32 40.30
N ASP A 819 -17.39 -40.43 41.27
CA ASP A 819 -16.94 -40.59 42.64
C ASP A 819 -17.85 -41.55 43.41
N SER A 820 -17.24 -42.35 44.28
CA SER A 820 -17.90 -43.31 45.16
C SER A 820 -18.30 -42.68 46.50
N ASP A 821 -17.71 -41.54 46.89
CA ASP A 821 -17.93 -40.78 48.13
C ASP A 821 -17.73 -39.27 47.85
N SER A 822 -18.67 -38.70 47.09
CA SER A 822 -18.57 -37.38 46.43
C SER A 822 -18.35 -36.18 47.38
N ASP A 823 -18.57 -36.31 48.68
CA ASP A 823 -18.27 -35.26 49.66
C ASP A 823 -17.24 -35.68 50.72
N ASN A 824 -16.69 -36.89 50.58
CA ASN A 824 -15.57 -37.45 51.33
C ASN A 824 -15.79 -37.39 52.85
N ASP A 825 -17.05 -37.57 53.25
CA ASP A 825 -17.41 -37.66 54.65
C ASP A 825 -17.22 -39.08 55.21
N GLY A 826 -16.82 -40.01 54.33
CA GLY A 826 -16.51 -41.40 54.64
C GLY A 826 -17.72 -42.33 54.50
N CYS A 827 -18.82 -41.87 53.89
CA CYS A 827 -20.00 -42.65 53.59
C CYS A 827 -20.21 -42.75 52.07
N PRO A 828 -20.10 -43.95 51.47
CA PRO A 828 -20.26 -44.07 50.02
C PRO A 828 -21.63 -43.60 49.52
N ASP A 829 -21.65 -42.87 48.40
CA ASP A 829 -22.81 -42.25 47.74
C ASP A 829 -23.98 -43.24 47.58
N ALA A 830 -23.65 -44.50 47.34
CA ALA A 830 -24.61 -45.57 47.12
C ALA A 830 -25.40 -45.98 48.38
N LEU A 831 -24.86 -45.72 49.58
CA LEU A 831 -25.57 -45.86 50.87
C LEU A 831 -26.31 -44.59 51.28
N GLU A 832 -25.94 -43.46 50.69
CA GLU A 832 -26.57 -42.16 50.87
C GLU A 832 -27.80 -41.97 49.98
N GLY A 833 -27.98 -42.81 48.95
CA GLY A 833 -29.30 -42.99 48.35
C GLY A 833 -30.21 -43.84 49.26
N ASP A 834 -31.43 -43.38 49.61
CA ASP A 834 -32.43 -44.11 50.43
C ASP A 834 -33.04 -45.34 49.71
N GLY A 835 -32.19 -46.26 49.25
CA GLY A 835 -32.58 -47.59 48.79
C GLY A 835 -32.70 -48.63 49.90
N GLY A 836 -32.43 -48.23 51.15
CA GLY A 836 -32.35 -49.14 52.30
C GLY A 836 -31.16 -50.11 52.24
N PHE A 837 -30.11 -49.73 51.50
CA PHE A 837 -28.89 -50.51 51.34
C PHE A 837 -28.02 -50.44 52.60
N THR A 838 -27.17 -51.44 52.77
CA THR A 838 -26.23 -51.56 53.90
C THR A 838 -24.82 -51.80 53.36
N LEU A 839 -23.79 -51.62 54.19
CA LEU A 839 -22.40 -51.93 53.81
C LEU A 839 -22.18 -53.34 53.25
N SER A 840 -23.07 -54.31 53.51
CA SER A 840 -22.96 -55.66 52.92
C SER A 840 -23.50 -55.78 51.50
N ASP A 841 -24.17 -54.73 51.02
CA ASP A 841 -24.72 -54.61 49.67
C ASP A 841 -23.74 -53.93 48.71
N LEU A 842 -22.64 -53.36 49.23
CA LEU A 842 -21.57 -52.76 48.44
C LEU A 842 -20.51 -53.79 48.03
N ASP A 843 -19.90 -53.55 46.88
CA ASP A 843 -18.81 -54.34 46.33
C ASP A 843 -17.44 -53.84 46.88
N GLY A 844 -16.32 -54.36 46.36
CA GLY A 844 -14.99 -54.07 46.90
C GLY A 844 -14.48 -52.65 46.67
N ASP A 845 -15.17 -51.90 45.81
CA ASP A 845 -14.93 -50.52 45.38
C ASP A 845 -16.05 -49.57 45.85
N ASP A 846 -16.83 -49.98 46.85
CA ASP A 846 -17.91 -49.19 47.45
C ASP A 846 -19.09 -48.86 46.49
N SER A 847 -19.16 -49.50 45.33
CA SER A 847 -20.29 -49.44 44.38
C SER A 847 -21.39 -50.48 44.68
N LEU A 848 -22.60 -50.32 44.10
CA LEU A 848 -23.69 -51.30 44.21
C LEU A 848 -23.62 -52.33 43.07
N GLY A 849 -23.13 -53.54 43.35
CA GLY A 849 -23.35 -54.78 42.59
C GLY A 849 -23.13 -54.74 41.06
N ASP A 850 -22.24 -55.59 40.55
CA ASP A 850 -21.93 -55.80 39.10
C ASP A 850 -23.10 -56.10 38.11
N VAL A 851 -24.37 -56.15 38.54
CA VAL A 851 -25.52 -56.52 37.70
C VAL A 851 -26.58 -55.40 37.66
N VAL A 852 -26.69 -54.74 36.52
CA VAL A 852 -27.69 -53.70 36.22
C VAL A 852 -28.87 -54.26 35.40
N ASP A 853 -30.04 -53.63 35.49
CA ASP A 853 -31.19 -53.97 34.64
C ASP A 853 -31.09 -53.38 33.21
N VAL A 854 -32.14 -53.55 32.39
CA VAL A 854 -32.18 -53.08 31.00
C VAL A 854 -32.04 -51.55 30.86
N ASN A 855 -32.24 -50.80 31.95
CA ASN A 855 -32.09 -49.35 31.99
C ASN A 855 -30.80 -48.93 32.71
N GLY A 856 -29.89 -49.85 33.03
CA GLY A 856 -28.63 -49.54 33.69
C GLY A 856 -28.74 -49.31 35.20
N ILE A 857 -29.88 -49.64 35.83
CA ILE A 857 -30.07 -49.46 37.28
C ILE A 857 -29.51 -50.69 38.03
N PRO A 858 -28.57 -50.53 38.98
CA PRO A 858 -28.07 -51.63 39.81
C PRO A 858 -29.18 -52.41 40.49
N GLN A 859 -29.11 -53.74 40.42
CA GLN A 859 -30.11 -54.65 40.99
C GLN A 859 -29.55 -55.37 42.22
N VAL A 860 -29.76 -54.79 43.40
CA VAL A 860 -29.39 -55.42 44.66
C VAL A 860 -30.63 -55.89 45.43
N ASN A 861 -30.70 -57.18 45.74
CA ASN A 861 -31.77 -57.82 46.55
C ASN A 861 -33.23 -57.53 46.11
N ALA A 862 -33.46 -57.32 44.80
CA ALA A 862 -34.78 -57.07 44.19
C ALA A 862 -35.47 -55.75 44.58
N SER A 863 -34.71 -54.77 45.07
CA SER A 863 -35.12 -53.38 45.22
C SER A 863 -34.47 -52.54 44.10
N SER A 864 -35.24 -51.69 43.42
CA SER A 864 -34.67 -50.71 42.48
C SER A 864 -34.08 -49.56 43.29
N GLY A 865 -32.76 -49.37 43.21
CA GLY A 865 -32.10 -48.20 43.80
C GLY A 865 -32.57 -46.93 43.09
N GLN A 866 -33.56 -46.26 43.67
CA GLN A 866 -33.83 -44.87 43.35
C GLN A 866 -33.22 -44.04 44.48
N GLN A 867 -32.44 -43.03 44.11
CA GLN A 867 -31.99 -42.01 45.04
C GLN A 867 -33.23 -41.24 45.50
N ASN A 868 -33.64 -41.45 46.73
CA ASN A 868 -34.55 -40.55 47.41
C ASN A 868 -33.85 -40.08 48.69
N ASP A 869 -33.92 -38.79 48.96
CA ASP A 869 -33.83 -38.14 50.28
C ASP A 869 -32.64 -38.43 51.24
N VAL A 870 -31.40 -38.51 50.73
CA VAL A 870 -30.18 -38.13 51.47
C VAL A 870 -29.13 -37.60 50.47
N SER A 871 -28.31 -36.62 50.87
CA SER A 871 -27.47 -35.83 49.96
C SER A 871 -26.07 -36.42 49.84
N SER A 872 -25.79 -37.12 48.74
CA SER A 872 -24.44 -37.63 48.41
C SER A 872 -23.42 -36.53 48.05
N THR A 873 -23.64 -35.32 48.52
CA THR A 873 -22.84 -34.12 48.17
C THR A 873 -22.89 -33.07 49.30
N ASP A 874 -23.47 -33.42 50.46
CA ASP A 874 -23.48 -32.55 51.64
C ASP A 874 -22.85 -33.30 52.82
N PRO A 875 -21.59 -32.99 53.16
CA PRO A 875 -20.81 -33.74 54.16
C PRO A 875 -21.34 -33.58 55.61
N ASN A 876 -22.46 -32.88 55.77
CA ASN A 876 -23.17 -32.73 57.03
C ASN A 876 -24.37 -33.68 57.16
N ILE A 877 -24.70 -34.46 56.11
CA ILE A 877 -25.89 -35.31 56.05
C ILE A 877 -25.52 -36.77 55.71
N ILE A 878 -24.91 -37.47 56.67
CA ILE A 878 -24.56 -38.90 56.53
C ILE A 878 -25.75 -39.85 56.62
N SER A 879 -25.72 -40.92 55.81
CA SER A 879 -26.62 -42.06 55.97
C SER A 879 -26.46 -42.74 57.35
N SER A 880 -27.60 -43.14 57.96
CA SER A 880 -27.60 -43.87 59.24
C SER A 880 -26.85 -45.21 59.20
N ALA A 881 -26.61 -45.75 57.98
CA ALA A 881 -25.80 -46.94 57.77
C ALA A 881 -24.30 -46.71 58.11
N CYS A 882 -23.82 -45.46 58.02
CA CYS A 882 -22.43 -45.05 58.21
C CYS A 882 -22.11 -44.56 59.64
N GLU A 883 -23.10 -44.33 60.51
CA GLU A 883 -22.93 -43.74 61.86
C GLU A 883 -22.21 -44.61 62.93
N SER A 884 -21.56 -45.73 62.58
CA SER A 884 -20.89 -46.60 63.58
C SER A 884 -19.45 -46.19 63.92
N PRO A 885 -19.04 -46.12 65.21
CA PRO A 885 -17.80 -45.43 65.64
C PRO A 885 -16.47 -46.12 65.30
N SER A 886 -16.48 -47.19 64.49
CA SER A 886 -15.29 -48.01 64.21
C SER A 886 -14.59 -47.69 62.89
N ILE A 887 -15.09 -46.73 62.10
CA ILE A 887 -14.63 -46.53 60.70
C ILE A 887 -13.82 -45.24 60.51
N LEU A 888 -14.01 -44.20 61.33
CA LEU A 888 -13.31 -42.90 61.22
C LEU A 888 -11.83 -42.89 61.69
N THR A 889 -11.09 -44.00 61.67
CA THR A 889 -9.70 -44.03 62.22
C THR A 889 -8.60 -44.57 61.30
N GLU A 890 -8.90 -44.94 60.06
CA GLU A 890 -7.84 -45.30 59.10
C GLU A 890 -8.04 -44.57 57.78
N LYS A 891 -7.65 -43.30 57.73
CA LYS A 891 -7.13 -42.58 56.56
C LYS A 891 -6.83 -41.15 57.00
N SER A 892 -5.55 -40.84 57.23
CA SER A 892 -5.00 -39.51 57.50
C SER A 892 -3.71 -39.32 56.74
#